data_AF-A0A1H7VGD9-F1
#
_entry.id   AF-A0A1H7VGD9-F1
#
_cell.length_a   1.000
_cell.length_b   1.000
_cell.length_c   1.000
_cell.angle_alpha   90.00
_cell.angle_beta   90.00
_cell.angle_gamma   90.00
#
_symmetry.space_group_name_H-M   'P 1'
#
loop_
_entity.id
_entity.type
_entity.pdbx_description
1 polymer ?
#
loop_
_entity_poly.entity_id
_entity_poly.type
_entity_poly.pdbx_seq_one_letter_code
_entity_poly.pdbx_strand_id
1 'polypeptide(L)'
;MPSQSGRLRALFASGALVAAGTVVPLALTSGTAHASAPNGGDVIANMFMWNWPSVASECTAVLGPKGYGAVQVAPPQDSIRLSGSHPWWEIYQPVGYDLNSRMGTEAQFQAMVTTCHNAGVKVYVDTVVNHMSGTDQSSTDSYGGDSFNVSNRSYSEVPYTSADFHSYPNNCPNSNLSINDWNNQTQVQECDLENLADLYTETDDVRSKIAGYLNKLIGYGVDGFRVDSAKHINQADMANIESRLTNTLWGQRPYVLQEVYPGSSGNLAPAAFESNGSVIGFDYADNLKNQFTGNIANLKTFGQSWGLEPSASDGAMVTNHDTERNGSTLSYKNGATFTLANEFMLAWGYGVQPSVYSGFTWNSSDDSPPADANGYVTNTDCSNGWYCTDRIQGVANMVGWHNAAQGAAVANWYDDGSNLIAFSRGSKAWIAINNENSTQTRTFQTGLAAGTYCDVIHGDYTAATSSCSGPTVVVDANGNATVSVAAKDAVALYATTSSGGGTTASPSASASASASASASASASASASASASASATTSAPAGTVAETFTVSGTPTSAPMYLVGSVTGLGSWAPASALPMTQSGSTWTVTVNLPQSTAIQYKYIEKDSSGNVTWEPGSNHSATTGSGAAASLTDSYNGSSTSVSETFDANATTWYGQNVYVVGSLPALGNWNTANAVPLSSAAYPVWAGTVALPANTAFQYKYIKKDPDGTVEWETGANRTATTGTSGATLGDSWNTAATSPVGVTFDETKSTVTGQHVYVVGSIGALGFWDPTKAIPLSSANYPVWSTTLSITPNTYFEYKYIVIDSAGNVTWESGANRALTTGSSGAVTLNDNWK
;
A
#
# COMPACT_ATOMS: atom_id res chain seq x y z
N MET A 1 -38.55 -38.53 -44.50
CA MET A 1 -38.00 -39.91 -44.50
C MET A 1 -37.78 -40.36 -45.94
N PRO A 2 -36.82 -41.24 -46.25
CA PRO A 2 -35.52 -41.52 -45.57
C PRO A 2 -34.41 -40.64 -46.25
N SER A 3 -33.11 -40.93 -46.36
CA SER A 3 -32.24 -42.03 -45.88
C SER A 3 -30.79 -41.54 -45.61
N GLN A 4 -29.91 -42.45 -45.17
CA GLN A 4 -28.49 -42.28 -44.88
C GLN A 4 -27.54 -42.59 -46.06
N SER A 5 -26.32 -42.02 -46.05
CA SER A 5 -24.97 -42.59 -46.33
C SER A 5 -24.02 -41.47 -46.82
N GLY A 6 -22.68 -41.49 -46.67
CA GLY A 6 -21.72 -42.37 -45.98
C GLY A 6 -20.33 -41.68 -45.92
N ARG A 7 -19.36 -42.19 -45.14
CA ARG A 7 -18.02 -41.59 -44.95
C ARG A 7 -17.01 -42.03 -46.04
N LEU A 8 -16.07 -41.18 -46.47
CA LEU A 8 -14.59 -41.31 -46.24
C LEU A 8 -13.67 -40.49 -47.18
N ARG A 9 -12.60 -40.02 -46.54
CA ARG A 9 -11.38 -39.28 -46.93
C ARG A 9 -10.65 -39.63 -48.25
N ALA A 10 -10.04 -38.59 -48.84
CA ALA A 10 -8.84 -38.57 -49.70
C ALA A 10 -8.31 -37.10 -49.73
N LEU A 11 -7.04 -36.72 -49.96
CA LEU A 11 -5.75 -37.41 -50.00
C LEU A 11 -4.62 -36.39 -49.68
N PHE A 12 -3.35 -36.83 -49.58
CA PHE A 12 -2.16 -35.98 -49.37
C PHE A 12 -1.80 -35.08 -50.57
N ALA A 13 -1.12 -33.96 -50.30
CA ALA A 13 -0.23 -33.29 -51.25
C ALA A 13 1.04 -32.78 -50.55
N SER A 14 2.21 -33.10 -51.11
CA SER A 14 3.54 -32.69 -50.61
C SER A 14 4.06 -31.48 -51.37
N GLY A 15 4.88 -30.64 -50.74
CA GLY A 15 5.58 -29.55 -51.44
C GLY A 15 6.46 -28.71 -50.54
N ALA A 16 7.78 -28.95 -50.57
CA ALA A 16 8.77 -28.06 -49.99
C ALA A 16 9.38 -27.18 -51.10
N LEU A 17 9.73 -25.92 -50.80
CA LEU A 17 11.01 -25.32 -51.20
C LEU A 17 11.24 -23.91 -50.59
N VAL A 18 12.40 -23.75 -49.94
CA VAL A 18 13.35 -22.63 -49.97
C VAL A 18 12.93 -21.20 -49.56
N ALA A 19 13.74 -20.68 -48.64
CA ALA A 19 13.75 -19.33 -48.10
C ALA A 19 14.05 -18.20 -49.11
N ALA A 20 13.51 -17.01 -48.81
CA ALA A 20 14.14 -15.72 -49.08
C ALA A 20 13.88 -14.80 -47.88
N GLY A 21 14.94 -14.27 -47.26
CA GLY A 21 14.82 -13.49 -46.03
C GLY A 21 14.45 -12.03 -46.30
N THR A 22 13.40 -11.54 -45.65
CA THR A 22 13.14 -10.11 -45.46
C THR A 22 13.42 -9.75 -44.00
N VAL A 23 14.50 -8.98 -43.78
CA VAL A 23 14.78 -8.40 -42.46
C VAL A 23 13.78 -7.28 -42.21
N VAL A 24 12.71 -7.60 -41.49
CA VAL A 24 11.88 -6.58 -40.84
C VAL A 24 12.56 -6.23 -39.52
N PRO A 25 13.01 -4.99 -39.30
CA PRO A 25 13.49 -4.58 -38.00
C PRO A 25 12.28 -4.53 -37.06
N LEU A 26 12.15 -5.53 -36.17
CA LEU A 26 11.32 -5.37 -34.99
C LEU A 26 11.95 -4.25 -34.16
N ALA A 27 11.28 -3.10 -34.12
CA ALA A 27 11.60 -2.04 -33.18
C ALA A 27 11.40 -2.62 -31.78
N LEU A 28 12.50 -2.79 -31.04
CA LEU A 28 12.46 -3.02 -29.61
C LEU A 28 11.86 -1.76 -28.97
N THR A 29 10.56 -1.80 -28.69
CA THR A 29 9.92 -0.84 -27.79
C THR A 29 10.45 -1.12 -26.39
N SER A 30 11.56 -0.47 -26.05
CA SER A 30 12.10 -0.44 -24.70
C SER A 30 10.99 0.05 -23.76
N GLY A 31 10.42 -0.86 -22.97
CA GLY A 31 9.50 -0.49 -21.91
C GLY A 31 10.25 0.37 -20.91
N THR A 32 10.04 1.68 -20.96
CA THR A 32 10.59 2.60 -19.97
C THR A 32 9.90 2.34 -18.65
N ALA A 33 10.57 1.61 -17.76
CA ALA A 33 10.25 1.63 -16.35
C ALA A 33 10.38 3.08 -15.86
N HIS A 34 9.25 3.79 -15.77
CA HIS A 34 9.19 5.01 -15.00
C HIS A 34 9.53 4.65 -13.56
N ALA A 35 10.47 5.38 -12.96
CA ALA A 35 10.60 5.39 -11.52
C ALA A 35 9.34 6.07 -10.97
N SER A 36 8.37 5.26 -10.55
CA SER A 36 7.33 5.72 -9.63
C SER A 36 8.03 6.30 -8.39
N ALA A 37 7.51 7.42 -7.89
CA ALA A 37 7.97 7.93 -6.60
C ALA A 37 7.73 6.83 -5.54
N PRO A 38 8.70 6.54 -4.66
CA PRO A 38 8.55 5.48 -3.67
C PRO A 38 7.51 5.88 -2.62
N ASN A 39 6.26 5.41 -2.78
CA ASN A 39 5.17 5.42 -1.79
C ASN A 39 5.07 6.72 -0.95
N GLY A 40 5.08 7.90 -1.59
CA GLY A 40 5.38 9.17 -0.89
C GLY A 40 4.55 10.41 -1.24
N GLY A 41 3.52 10.30 -2.09
CA GLY A 41 2.58 11.40 -2.31
C GLY A 41 1.55 11.52 -1.18
N ASP A 42 1.12 12.75 -0.89
CA ASP A 42 0.09 13.12 0.09
C ASP A 42 -1.12 13.83 -0.55
N VAL A 43 -1.05 14.20 -1.82
CA VAL A 43 -2.18 14.79 -2.56
C VAL A 43 -3.29 13.74 -2.78
N ILE A 44 -4.52 14.12 -2.44
CA ILE A 44 -5.74 13.34 -2.67
C ILE A 44 -6.40 13.79 -3.99
N ALA A 45 -6.76 12.84 -4.85
CA ALA A 45 -7.73 13.07 -5.92
C ALA A 45 -9.14 12.73 -5.40
N ASN A 46 -9.97 13.73 -5.14
CA ASN A 46 -11.36 13.52 -4.75
C ASN A 46 -12.22 13.40 -6.03
N MET A 47 -12.66 12.17 -6.32
CA MET A 47 -13.33 11.79 -7.57
C MET A 47 -14.83 11.63 -7.32
N PHE A 48 -15.48 12.77 -7.10
CA PHE A 48 -16.85 12.82 -6.62
C PHE A 48 -17.83 12.18 -7.61
N MET A 49 -18.51 11.13 -7.13
CA MET A 49 -19.45 10.27 -7.86
C MET A 49 -18.90 9.59 -9.12
N TRP A 50 -17.59 9.41 -9.29
CA TRP A 50 -17.08 8.60 -10.40
C TRP A 50 -17.40 7.11 -10.17
N ASN A 51 -17.84 6.41 -11.21
CA ASN A 51 -18.07 4.97 -11.10
C ASN A 51 -16.74 4.20 -10.93
N TRP A 52 -16.78 3.08 -10.22
CA TRP A 52 -15.54 2.37 -9.81
C TRP A 52 -14.66 1.90 -10.99
N PRO A 53 -15.20 1.44 -12.14
CA PRO A 53 -14.38 1.18 -13.32
C PRO A 53 -13.63 2.40 -13.86
N SER A 54 -14.22 3.59 -13.80
CA SER A 54 -13.57 4.84 -14.24
C SER A 54 -12.46 5.25 -13.28
N VAL A 55 -12.70 5.16 -11.96
CA VAL A 55 -11.67 5.41 -10.93
C VAL A 55 -10.48 4.45 -11.09
N ALA A 56 -10.74 3.16 -11.30
CA ALA A 56 -9.70 2.16 -11.54
C ALA A 56 -8.83 2.52 -12.77
N SER A 57 -9.47 2.97 -13.85
CA SER A 57 -8.77 3.46 -15.04
C SER A 57 -7.93 4.70 -14.72
N GLU A 58 -8.47 5.67 -13.98
CA GLU A 58 -7.77 6.92 -13.66
C GLU A 58 -6.53 6.67 -12.81
N CYS A 59 -6.63 5.78 -11.81
CA CYS A 59 -5.51 5.40 -10.96
C CYS A 59 -4.28 4.97 -11.78
N THR A 60 -4.49 4.17 -12.83
CA THR A 60 -3.40 3.69 -13.70
C THR A 60 -2.97 4.69 -14.77
N ALA A 61 -3.92 5.44 -15.35
CA ALA A 61 -3.66 6.30 -16.51
C ALA A 61 -3.13 7.69 -16.14
N VAL A 62 -3.53 8.23 -14.98
CA VAL A 62 -3.25 9.61 -14.57
C VAL A 62 -2.75 9.68 -13.14
N LEU A 63 -3.49 9.16 -12.15
CA LEU A 63 -3.20 9.48 -10.74
C LEU A 63 -1.82 8.94 -10.29
N GLY A 64 -1.55 7.65 -10.50
CA GLY A 64 -0.24 7.05 -10.23
C GLY A 64 0.89 7.70 -11.02
N PRO A 65 0.79 7.83 -12.37
CA PRO A 65 1.79 8.51 -13.19
C PRO A 65 2.08 9.98 -12.82
N LYS A 66 1.10 10.73 -12.32
CA LYS A 66 1.26 12.12 -11.86
C LYS A 66 1.70 12.21 -10.38
N GLY A 67 1.61 11.12 -9.63
CA GLY A 67 2.13 10.99 -8.26
C GLY A 67 1.14 11.34 -7.15
N TYR A 68 -0.17 11.21 -7.39
CA TYR A 68 -1.17 11.34 -6.32
C TYR A 68 -0.95 10.26 -5.25
N GLY A 69 -1.12 10.63 -3.98
CA GLY A 69 -0.95 9.72 -2.85
C GLY A 69 -2.17 8.83 -2.61
N ALA A 70 -3.36 9.37 -2.85
CA ALA A 70 -4.62 8.68 -2.64
C ALA A 70 -5.70 9.14 -3.64
N VAL A 71 -6.71 8.31 -3.81
CA VAL A 71 -8.00 8.66 -4.40
C VAL A 71 -9.08 8.62 -3.32
N GLN A 72 -9.96 9.62 -3.26
CA GLN A 72 -11.19 9.58 -2.48
C GLN A 72 -12.37 9.32 -3.42
N VAL A 73 -13.19 8.32 -3.10
CA VAL A 73 -14.44 8.02 -3.82
C VAL A 73 -15.68 8.34 -2.96
N ALA A 74 -16.81 8.54 -3.62
CA ALA A 74 -18.12 8.74 -2.98
C ALA A 74 -18.57 7.52 -2.13
N PRO A 75 -19.59 7.65 -1.26
CA PRO A 75 -19.95 6.60 -0.31
C PRO A 75 -20.24 5.27 -1.00
N PRO A 76 -19.59 4.16 -0.61
CA PRO A 76 -19.64 2.93 -1.39
C PRO A 76 -20.78 1.98 -1.00
N GLN A 77 -21.45 2.24 0.13
CA GLN A 77 -22.56 1.40 0.62
C GLN A 77 -23.86 1.55 -0.19
N ASP A 78 -24.78 0.61 -0.06
CA ASP A 78 -26.13 0.73 -0.63
C ASP A 78 -26.91 1.91 0.00
N SER A 79 -27.61 2.62 -0.87
CA SER A 79 -28.38 3.82 -0.57
C SER A 79 -29.79 3.70 -1.13
N ILE A 80 -30.69 4.54 -0.61
CA ILE A 80 -32.01 4.71 -1.21
C ILE A 80 -31.86 5.05 -2.70
N ARG A 81 -32.75 4.50 -3.53
CA ARG A 81 -32.93 4.89 -4.92
C ARG A 81 -34.26 5.61 -5.06
N LEU A 82 -34.23 6.89 -5.39
CA LEU A 82 -35.44 7.69 -5.51
C LEU A 82 -36.18 7.42 -6.82
N SER A 83 -37.51 7.60 -6.83
CA SER A 83 -38.29 7.40 -8.03
C SER A 83 -38.26 8.65 -8.93
N GLY A 84 -37.68 8.54 -10.13
CA GLY A 84 -37.74 9.59 -11.16
C GLY A 84 -36.45 10.39 -11.28
N SER A 85 -36.35 11.52 -10.57
CA SER A 85 -35.09 12.27 -10.51
C SER A 85 -34.14 11.62 -9.52
N HIS A 86 -32.87 11.53 -9.91
CA HIS A 86 -31.80 10.89 -9.16
C HIS A 86 -30.77 11.93 -8.68
N PRO A 87 -31.09 12.78 -7.68
CA PRO A 87 -30.21 13.83 -7.23
C PRO A 87 -28.91 13.26 -6.66
N TRP A 88 -27.82 14.03 -6.75
CA TRP A 88 -26.51 13.54 -6.32
C TRP A 88 -26.47 13.10 -4.85
N TRP A 89 -27.24 13.77 -4.00
CA TRP A 89 -27.26 13.54 -2.55
C TRP A 89 -27.99 12.26 -2.14
N GLU A 90 -28.71 11.56 -3.04
CA GLU A 90 -29.45 10.34 -2.66
C GLU A 90 -28.54 9.20 -2.16
N ILE A 91 -27.24 9.24 -2.52
CA ILE A 91 -26.24 8.27 -2.02
C ILE A 91 -25.84 8.51 -0.56
N TYR A 92 -26.12 9.69 -0.02
CA TYR A 92 -25.93 10.03 1.39
C TYR A 92 -27.12 9.61 2.27
N GLN A 93 -27.96 8.70 1.76
CA GLN A 93 -29.08 8.12 2.48
C GLN A 93 -28.93 6.59 2.54
N PRO A 94 -28.07 6.04 3.42
CA PRO A 94 -27.76 4.62 3.47
C PRO A 94 -28.98 3.77 3.82
N VAL A 95 -29.03 2.55 3.27
CA VAL A 95 -30.02 1.54 3.65
C VAL A 95 -29.40 0.18 4.03
N GLY A 96 -28.17 -0.08 3.57
CA GLY A 96 -27.37 -1.27 3.84
C GLY A 96 -25.88 -0.93 3.96
N TYR A 97 -25.05 -1.90 4.35
CA TYR A 97 -23.57 -1.84 4.35
C TYR A 97 -22.94 -2.85 3.38
N ASP A 98 -23.75 -3.45 2.50
CA ASP A 98 -23.26 -4.07 1.26
C ASP A 98 -22.80 -2.99 0.26
N LEU A 99 -22.03 -3.38 -0.75
CA LEU A 99 -21.39 -2.45 -1.70
C LEU A 99 -21.95 -2.58 -3.12
N ASN A 100 -23.24 -2.94 -3.28
CA ASN A 100 -23.93 -2.81 -4.56
C ASN A 100 -24.62 -1.44 -4.57
N SER A 101 -23.94 -0.45 -5.14
CA SER A 101 -24.29 0.95 -5.04
C SER A 101 -24.59 1.57 -6.40
N ARG A 102 -24.98 2.85 -6.37
CA ARG A 102 -25.09 3.70 -7.55
C ARG A 102 -23.81 3.76 -8.42
N MET A 103 -22.64 3.43 -7.84
CA MET A 103 -21.32 3.48 -8.49
C MET A 103 -20.85 2.15 -9.08
N GLY A 104 -21.56 1.04 -8.83
CA GLY A 104 -21.24 -0.29 -9.33
C GLY A 104 -21.54 -1.41 -8.33
N THR A 105 -21.00 -2.59 -8.61
CA THR A 105 -21.13 -3.77 -7.73
C THR A 105 -19.93 -3.95 -6.81
N GLU A 106 -20.10 -4.68 -5.70
CA GLU A 106 -19.04 -4.92 -4.71
C GLU A 106 -17.75 -5.50 -5.32
N ALA A 107 -17.88 -6.32 -6.38
CA ALA A 107 -16.75 -6.85 -7.15
C ALA A 107 -16.00 -5.76 -7.95
N GLN A 108 -16.71 -4.74 -8.46
CA GLN A 108 -16.10 -3.59 -9.12
C GLN A 108 -15.40 -2.67 -8.11
N PHE A 109 -15.93 -2.52 -6.90
CA PHE A 109 -15.25 -1.81 -5.81
C PHE A 109 -13.91 -2.48 -5.45
N GLN A 110 -13.91 -3.78 -5.15
CA GLN A 110 -12.69 -4.54 -4.85
C GLN A 110 -11.66 -4.49 -5.98
N ALA A 111 -12.13 -4.58 -7.23
CA ALA A 111 -11.27 -4.45 -8.41
C ALA A 111 -10.66 -3.05 -8.53
N MET A 112 -11.42 -1.99 -8.23
CA MET A 112 -10.94 -0.60 -8.19
C MET A 112 -9.86 -0.41 -7.12
N VAL A 113 -10.11 -0.86 -5.88
CA VAL A 113 -9.13 -0.76 -4.78
C VAL A 113 -7.82 -1.47 -5.14
N THR A 114 -7.92 -2.71 -5.63
CA THR A 114 -6.76 -3.49 -6.10
C THR A 114 -6.00 -2.78 -7.22
N THR A 115 -6.73 -2.17 -8.18
CA THR A 115 -6.12 -1.46 -9.32
C THR A 115 -5.41 -0.18 -8.89
N CYS A 116 -5.99 0.58 -7.95
CA CYS A 116 -5.37 1.78 -7.41
C CYS A 116 -4.12 1.46 -6.57
N HIS A 117 -4.17 0.43 -5.71
CA HIS A 117 -3.00 -0.06 -4.98
C HIS A 117 -1.87 -0.49 -5.91
N ASN A 118 -2.18 -1.21 -6.99
CA ASN A 118 -1.19 -1.60 -8.01
C ASN A 118 -0.59 -0.40 -8.75
N ALA A 119 -1.28 0.73 -8.82
CA ALA A 119 -0.78 2.00 -9.35
C ALA A 119 -0.01 2.84 -8.31
N GLY A 120 0.12 2.37 -7.06
CA GLY A 120 0.75 3.10 -5.96
C GLY A 120 -0.15 4.13 -5.27
N VAL A 121 -1.46 4.12 -5.57
CA VAL A 121 -2.45 5.09 -5.08
C VAL A 121 -3.31 4.42 -4.00
N LYS A 122 -3.32 5.00 -2.79
CA LYS A 122 -4.21 4.56 -1.69
C LYS A 122 -5.67 4.82 -2.03
N VAL A 123 -6.60 4.10 -1.41
CA VAL A 123 -8.04 4.38 -1.55
C VAL A 123 -8.65 4.86 -0.25
N TYR A 124 -9.17 6.08 -0.27
CA TYR A 124 -10.06 6.61 0.76
C TYR A 124 -11.50 6.54 0.26
N VAL A 125 -12.43 6.30 1.17
CA VAL A 125 -13.86 6.30 0.85
C VAL A 125 -14.60 7.30 1.72
N ASP A 126 -15.58 7.97 1.14
CA ASP A 126 -16.58 8.69 1.91
C ASP A 126 -17.43 7.67 2.71
N THR A 127 -17.87 8.04 3.92
CA THR A 127 -18.55 7.15 4.85
C THR A 127 -19.65 7.87 5.59
N VAL A 128 -20.87 7.35 5.45
CA VAL A 128 -22.06 7.89 6.11
C VAL A 128 -22.39 6.95 7.26
N VAL A 129 -21.94 7.35 8.46
CA VAL A 129 -22.04 6.54 9.69
C VAL A 129 -22.77 7.26 10.82
N ASN A 130 -23.24 8.48 10.58
CA ASN A 130 -24.09 9.24 11.48
C ASN A 130 -25.55 8.77 11.43
N HIS A 131 -26.07 8.50 10.23
CA HIS A 131 -27.49 8.32 9.99
C HIS A 131 -27.74 7.27 8.89
N MET A 132 -28.99 6.81 8.81
CA MET A 132 -29.52 6.06 7.68
C MET A 132 -30.49 6.95 6.87
N SER A 133 -31.15 6.40 5.86
CA SER A 133 -32.03 7.15 4.93
C SER A 133 -33.10 8.04 5.58
N GLY A 134 -33.50 9.09 4.84
CA GLY A 134 -34.44 10.12 5.27
C GLY A 134 -35.82 9.57 5.61
N THR A 135 -36.32 9.93 6.79
CA THR A 135 -37.65 9.52 7.29
C THR A 135 -38.81 10.20 6.57
N ASP A 136 -38.53 11.24 5.79
CA ASP A 136 -39.45 11.96 4.91
C ASP A 136 -39.57 11.34 3.50
N GLN A 137 -38.72 10.37 3.16
CA GLN A 137 -38.72 9.72 1.86
C GLN A 137 -39.90 8.76 1.70
N SER A 138 -40.29 8.52 0.44
CA SER A 138 -41.36 7.59 0.08
C SER A 138 -40.89 6.39 -0.76
N SER A 139 -39.61 6.33 -1.11
CA SER A 139 -39.04 5.16 -1.80
C SER A 139 -38.86 3.99 -0.83
N THR A 140 -39.02 2.79 -1.39
CA THR A 140 -38.76 1.49 -0.73
C THR A 140 -37.84 0.63 -1.60
N ASP A 141 -37.02 1.31 -2.41
CA ASP A 141 -36.15 0.76 -3.45
C ASP A 141 -34.73 1.29 -3.21
N SER A 142 -33.73 0.48 -3.52
CA SER A 142 -32.30 0.78 -3.31
C SER A 142 -31.48 0.33 -4.52
N TYR A 143 -30.18 0.60 -4.51
CA TYR A 143 -29.28 0.17 -5.58
C TYR A 143 -28.83 -1.30 -5.40
N GLY A 144 -28.70 -1.76 -4.16
CA GLY A 144 -28.36 -3.15 -3.81
C GLY A 144 -29.56 -4.10 -3.79
N GLY A 145 -30.78 -3.57 -3.68
CA GLY A 145 -32.03 -4.33 -3.59
C GLY A 145 -32.42 -4.72 -2.16
N ASP A 146 -31.87 -4.03 -1.16
CA ASP A 146 -32.10 -4.27 0.26
C ASP A 146 -33.51 -3.87 0.71
N SER A 147 -33.99 -4.56 1.76
CA SER A 147 -35.29 -4.25 2.37
C SER A 147 -35.13 -3.31 3.57
N PHE A 148 -35.75 -2.14 3.44
CA PHE A 148 -35.79 -1.13 4.48
C PHE A 148 -37.19 -0.51 4.60
N ASN A 149 -37.43 0.19 5.70
CA ASN A 149 -38.63 0.99 5.91
C ASN A 149 -38.26 2.23 6.73
N VAL A 150 -38.29 3.39 6.08
CA VAL A 150 -37.87 4.66 6.68
C VAL A 150 -38.81 5.11 7.80
N SER A 151 -40.11 4.83 7.68
CA SER A 151 -41.14 5.27 8.63
C SER A 151 -41.08 4.54 9.97
N ASN A 152 -40.50 3.34 10.04
CA ASN A 152 -40.27 2.60 11.28
C ASN A 152 -38.78 2.40 11.63
N ARG A 153 -37.86 3.05 10.89
CA ARG A 153 -36.40 2.95 11.01
C ARG A 153 -35.91 1.49 11.06
N SER A 154 -36.33 0.69 10.09
CA SER A 154 -35.94 -0.72 9.97
C SER A 154 -35.08 -0.93 8.74
N TYR A 155 -33.90 -1.53 8.91
CA TYR A 155 -32.91 -1.78 7.84
C TYR A 155 -32.38 -3.21 7.98
N SER A 156 -32.77 -4.11 7.08
CA SER A 156 -32.64 -5.55 7.35
C SER A 156 -31.25 -6.15 7.15
N GLU A 157 -30.39 -5.52 6.34
CA GLU A 157 -29.03 -6.01 6.06
C GLU A 157 -28.06 -5.73 7.22
N VAL A 158 -28.17 -4.55 7.83
CA VAL A 158 -27.40 -4.14 9.02
C VAL A 158 -28.03 -4.60 10.35
N PRO A 159 -29.01 -5.52 10.31
CA PRO A 159 -30.23 -5.51 11.14
C PRO A 159 -30.35 -4.35 12.16
N TYR A 160 -30.66 -3.15 11.67
CA TYR A 160 -31.09 -2.03 12.52
C TYR A 160 -32.62 -2.00 12.66
N THR A 161 -33.07 -1.58 13.83
CA THR A 161 -34.45 -1.40 14.27
C THR A 161 -34.60 0.00 14.88
N SER A 162 -35.82 0.44 15.18
CA SER A 162 -36.06 1.73 15.83
C SER A 162 -35.42 1.92 17.21
N ALA A 163 -34.87 0.87 17.83
CA ALA A 163 -34.09 0.97 19.07
C ALA A 163 -32.62 1.40 18.84
N ASP A 164 -32.14 1.30 17.61
CA ASP A 164 -30.77 1.63 17.19
C ASP A 164 -30.62 3.09 16.73
N PHE A 165 -31.68 3.89 16.90
CA PHE A 165 -31.76 5.30 16.51
C PHE A 165 -32.14 6.19 17.69
N HIS A 166 -31.71 7.44 17.65
CA HIS A 166 -32.11 8.43 18.64
C HIS A 166 -33.62 8.68 18.64
N SER A 167 -34.18 8.90 19.83
CA SER A 167 -35.63 8.96 20.03
C SER A 167 -36.07 10.05 21.00
N TYR A 168 -37.23 10.65 20.73
CA TYR A 168 -37.87 11.58 21.66
C TYR A 168 -38.71 10.80 22.70
N PRO A 169 -38.65 11.14 24.00
CA PRO A 169 -37.88 12.21 24.63
C PRO A 169 -36.56 11.72 25.26
N ASN A 170 -36.06 10.54 24.85
CA ASN A 170 -34.95 9.86 25.53
C ASN A 170 -33.58 10.48 25.22
N ASN A 171 -33.41 10.97 23.98
CA ASN A 171 -32.18 11.53 23.43
C ASN A 171 -32.49 12.95 22.92
N CYS A 172 -33.03 13.07 21.70
CA CYS A 172 -33.49 14.33 21.15
C CYS A 172 -34.57 14.99 22.04
N PRO A 173 -34.39 16.25 22.48
CA PRO A 173 -35.37 16.98 23.29
C PRO A 173 -36.60 17.46 22.48
N ASN A 174 -36.54 17.38 21.15
CA ASN A 174 -37.56 17.89 20.24
C ASN A 174 -38.50 16.77 19.75
N SER A 175 -39.81 16.96 19.88
CA SER A 175 -40.80 15.91 19.52
C SER A 175 -40.95 15.65 18.02
N ASN A 176 -40.39 16.52 17.18
CA ASN A 176 -40.25 16.33 15.73
C ASN A 176 -38.90 15.75 15.33
N LEU A 177 -38.05 15.37 16.30
CA LEU A 177 -36.68 14.86 16.13
C LEU A 177 -35.69 15.78 15.40
N SER A 178 -36.09 16.97 14.92
CA SER A 178 -35.19 17.87 14.18
C SER A 178 -34.30 18.72 15.10
N ILE A 179 -33.16 19.16 14.56
CA ILE A 179 -32.26 20.16 15.17
C ILE A 179 -32.92 21.56 15.14
N ASN A 180 -33.21 22.15 16.31
CA ASN A 180 -33.78 23.51 16.41
C ASN A 180 -32.75 24.56 16.88
N ASP A 181 -31.74 24.14 17.65
CA ASP A 181 -30.63 25.00 18.12
C ASP A 181 -29.28 24.40 17.73
N TRP A 182 -28.66 24.99 16.70
CA TRP A 182 -27.37 24.58 16.14
C TRP A 182 -26.15 24.92 17.03
N ASN A 183 -26.36 25.47 18.22
CA ASN A 183 -25.34 25.62 19.26
C ASN A 183 -25.56 24.68 20.46
N ASN A 184 -26.64 23.90 20.47
CA ASN A 184 -26.92 22.92 21.51
C ASN A 184 -26.33 21.57 21.12
N GLN A 185 -25.30 21.11 21.84
CA GLN A 185 -24.57 19.87 21.51
C GLN A 185 -25.50 18.65 21.41
N THR A 186 -26.37 18.43 22.40
CA THR A 186 -27.37 17.34 22.37
C THR A 186 -28.28 17.42 21.16
N GLN A 187 -28.78 18.60 20.78
CA GLN A 187 -29.58 18.69 19.55
C GLN A 187 -28.75 18.48 18.28
N VAL A 188 -27.48 18.85 18.25
CA VAL A 188 -26.63 18.63 17.07
C VAL A 188 -26.20 17.17 16.94
N GLN A 189 -26.07 16.43 18.06
CA GLN A 189 -25.51 15.07 18.09
C GLN A 189 -26.51 13.95 18.42
N GLU A 190 -27.76 14.28 18.77
CA GLU A 190 -28.78 13.29 19.20
C GLU A 190 -30.16 13.51 18.54
N CYS A 191 -30.24 14.31 17.46
CA CYS A 191 -31.46 14.62 16.70
C CYS A 191 -31.19 14.50 15.19
N ASP A 192 -32.23 14.16 14.43
CA ASP A 192 -32.18 13.99 12.98
C ASP A 192 -31.68 15.27 12.26
N LEU A 193 -30.50 15.16 11.65
CA LEU A 193 -30.02 16.09 10.63
C LEU A 193 -30.93 15.98 9.40
N GLU A 194 -31.67 17.05 9.07
CA GLU A 194 -32.53 17.13 7.88
C GLU A 194 -33.51 15.93 7.67
N ASN A 195 -34.02 15.37 8.77
CA ASN A 195 -34.90 14.17 8.83
C ASN A 195 -34.21 12.84 8.50
N LEU A 196 -32.89 12.82 8.32
CA LEU A 196 -32.07 11.61 8.18
C LEU A 196 -32.09 10.84 9.51
N ALA A 197 -32.29 9.53 9.45
CA ALA A 197 -32.54 8.72 10.64
C ALA A 197 -31.27 8.57 11.49
N ASP A 198 -31.17 9.36 12.56
CA ASP A 198 -29.94 9.51 13.37
C ASP A 198 -29.64 8.28 14.25
N LEU A 199 -28.44 7.70 14.10
CA LEU A 199 -28.04 6.44 14.75
C LEU A 199 -27.65 6.67 16.22
N TYR A 200 -28.06 5.77 17.11
CA TYR A 200 -27.76 5.85 18.54
C TYR A 200 -26.35 5.33 18.85
N THR A 201 -25.34 6.13 18.52
CA THR A 201 -23.91 5.74 18.54
C THR A 201 -23.37 5.45 19.94
N GLU A 202 -24.01 5.87 21.01
CA GLU A 202 -23.60 5.57 22.39
C GLU A 202 -23.77 4.09 22.75
N THR A 203 -24.57 3.34 21.97
CA THR A 203 -24.76 1.91 22.15
C THR A 203 -23.53 1.11 21.67
N ASP A 204 -23.29 -0.06 22.26
CA ASP A 204 -22.19 -0.93 21.82
C ASP A 204 -22.49 -1.64 20.49
N ASP A 205 -23.76 -1.90 20.21
CA ASP A 205 -24.22 -2.61 19.01
C ASP A 205 -24.05 -1.76 17.75
N VAL A 206 -24.53 -0.51 17.76
CA VAL A 206 -24.35 0.45 16.65
C VAL A 206 -22.87 0.66 16.34
N ARG A 207 -22.02 0.93 17.34
CA ARG A 207 -20.57 1.08 17.13
C ARG A 207 -19.90 -0.18 16.64
N SER A 208 -20.37 -1.36 17.05
CA SER A 208 -19.86 -2.64 16.55
C SER A 208 -20.22 -2.88 15.08
N LYS A 209 -21.46 -2.55 14.68
CA LYS A 209 -21.91 -2.64 13.28
C LYS A 209 -21.16 -1.65 12.38
N ILE A 210 -21.04 -0.39 12.79
CA ILE A 210 -20.24 0.63 12.07
C ILE A 210 -18.78 0.19 11.96
N ALA A 211 -18.14 -0.20 13.06
CA ALA A 211 -16.75 -0.67 13.02
C ALA A 211 -16.59 -1.96 12.20
N GLY A 212 -17.60 -2.82 12.15
CA GLY A 212 -17.64 -4.00 11.29
C GLY A 212 -17.64 -3.63 9.80
N TYR A 213 -18.47 -2.67 9.40
CA TYR A 213 -18.51 -2.10 8.04
C TYR A 213 -17.18 -1.45 7.64
N LEU A 214 -16.63 -0.58 8.50
CA LEU A 214 -15.34 0.06 8.24
C LEU A 214 -14.19 -0.96 8.17
N ASN A 215 -14.21 -2.01 9.01
CA ASN A 215 -13.23 -3.10 8.92
C ASN A 215 -13.42 -4.00 7.67
N LYS A 216 -14.64 -4.18 7.16
CA LYS A 216 -14.89 -4.84 5.86
C LYS A 216 -14.22 -4.07 4.72
N LEU A 217 -14.38 -2.74 4.72
CA LEU A 217 -13.72 -1.84 3.76
C LEU A 217 -12.19 -1.90 3.86
N ILE A 218 -11.62 -1.86 5.08
CA ILE A 218 -10.18 -2.05 5.31
C ILE A 218 -9.71 -3.42 4.79
N GLY A 219 -10.52 -4.47 5.00
CA GLY A 219 -10.24 -5.82 4.49
C GLY A 219 -10.20 -5.92 2.96
N TYR A 220 -10.89 -5.04 2.25
CA TYR A 220 -10.78 -4.89 0.78
C TYR A 220 -9.62 -3.99 0.33
N GLY A 221 -8.94 -3.32 1.26
CA GLY A 221 -7.80 -2.44 0.99
C GLY A 221 -8.07 -0.95 1.13
N VAL A 222 -9.18 -0.52 1.73
CA VAL A 222 -9.38 0.90 2.05
C VAL A 222 -8.36 1.36 3.08
N ASP A 223 -7.74 2.51 2.81
CA ASP A 223 -6.65 3.10 3.58
C ASP A 223 -7.09 4.27 4.47
N GLY A 224 -8.35 4.70 4.37
CA GLY A 224 -8.87 5.84 5.10
C GLY A 224 -10.30 6.22 4.74
N PHE A 225 -10.85 7.13 5.52
CA PHE A 225 -12.26 7.51 5.51
C PHE A 225 -12.42 9.02 5.53
N ARG A 226 -13.25 9.57 4.62
CA ARG A 226 -13.91 10.85 4.87
C ARG A 226 -15.21 10.54 5.61
N VAL A 227 -15.39 11.10 6.79
CA VAL A 227 -16.57 10.86 7.63
C VAL A 227 -17.56 12.00 7.36
N ASP A 228 -18.66 11.64 6.73
CA ASP A 228 -19.79 12.53 6.47
C ASP A 228 -20.44 13.00 7.77
N SER A 229 -20.89 14.25 7.80
CA SER A 229 -21.65 14.80 8.93
C SER A 229 -20.97 14.62 10.30
N ALA A 230 -19.63 14.49 10.36
CA ALA A 230 -18.90 14.07 11.56
C ALA A 230 -19.18 14.96 12.80
N LYS A 231 -19.53 16.24 12.62
CA LYS A 231 -20.00 17.12 13.71
C LYS A 231 -21.15 16.52 14.53
N HIS A 232 -22.04 15.79 13.85
CA HIS A 232 -23.26 15.20 14.38
C HIS A 232 -23.03 13.88 15.13
N ILE A 233 -21.80 13.34 15.10
CA ILE A 233 -21.42 12.19 15.91
C ILE A 233 -20.70 12.69 17.18
N ASN A 234 -20.99 12.11 18.34
CA ASN A 234 -20.25 12.42 19.55
C ASN A 234 -18.77 12.01 19.42
N GLN A 235 -17.85 12.90 19.80
CA GLN A 235 -16.41 12.65 19.65
C GLN A 235 -15.93 11.42 20.43
N ALA A 236 -16.55 11.10 21.57
CA ALA A 236 -16.20 9.92 22.35
C ALA A 236 -16.62 8.62 21.65
N ASP A 237 -17.73 8.65 20.91
CA ASP A 237 -18.26 7.50 20.17
C ASP A 237 -17.55 7.29 18.84
N MET A 238 -17.20 8.38 18.13
CA MET A 238 -16.30 8.32 16.98
C MET A 238 -14.93 7.75 17.36
N ALA A 239 -14.31 8.24 18.44
CA ALA A 239 -13.06 7.69 18.97
C ALA A 239 -13.19 6.21 19.39
N ASN A 240 -14.36 5.80 19.88
CA ASN A 240 -14.65 4.42 20.23
C ASN A 240 -14.75 3.53 18.97
N ILE A 241 -15.47 3.97 17.93
CA ILE A 241 -15.54 3.31 16.61
C ILE A 241 -14.12 3.13 16.04
N GLU A 242 -13.34 4.21 16.01
CA GLU A 242 -11.94 4.17 15.55
C GLU A 242 -11.09 3.17 16.33
N SER A 243 -11.23 3.10 17.66
CA SER A 243 -10.45 2.17 18.49
C SER A 243 -10.66 0.69 18.12
N ARG A 244 -11.79 0.37 17.47
CA ARG A 244 -12.14 -0.98 16.95
C ARG A 244 -11.61 -1.23 15.54
N LEU A 245 -11.05 -0.23 14.86
CA LEU A 245 -10.53 -0.37 13.50
C LEU A 245 -9.15 -1.04 13.49
N THR A 246 -9.01 -1.99 12.58
CA THR A 246 -7.77 -2.67 12.23
C THR A 246 -6.82 -1.75 11.45
N ASN A 247 -5.57 -2.16 11.31
CA ASN A 247 -4.63 -1.48 10.44
C ASN A 247 -4.94 -1.81 8.97
N THR A 248 -4.67 -0.85 8.08
CA THR A 248 -4.80 -1.00 6.63
C THR A 248 -3.82 -2.05 6.09
N LEU A 249 -4.00 -2.46 4.83
CA LEU A 249 -3.06 -3.39 4.16
C LEU A 249 -1.63 -2.80 4.03
N TRP A 250 -1.49 -1.48 4.18
CA TRP A 250 -0.20 -0.76 4.23
C TRP A 250 0.40 -0.72 5.66
N GLY A 251 -0.23 -1.38 6.63
CA GLY A 251 0.28 -1.59 7.99
C GLY A 251 0.06 -0.45 8.99
N GLN A 252 -0.54 0.67 8.55
CA GLN A 252 -0.84 1.83 9.40
C GLN A 252 -2.30 1.82 9.86
N ARG A 253 -2.67 2.69 10.81
CA ARG A 253 -4.09 2.98 11.06
C ARG A 253 -4.69 3.71 9.85
N PRO A 254 -6.00 3.53 9.56
CA PRO A 254 -6.66 4.27 8.48
C PRO A 254 -6.57 5.79 8.72
N TYR A 255 -6.40 6.56 7.65
CA TYR A 255 -6.54 8.01 7.71
C TYR A 255 -8.01 8.39 7.97
N VAL A 256 -8.26 9.45 8.73
CA VAL A 256 -9.62 9.93 9.03
C VAL A 256 -9.68 11.43 8.73
N LEU A 257 -10.63 11.83 7.88
CA LEU A 257 -10.95 13.21 7.53
C LEU A 257 -12.41 13.49 7.88
N GLN A 258 -12.65 14.33 8.88
CA GLN A 258 -13.97 14.58 9.44
C GLN A 258 -14.61 15.81 8.82
N GLU A 259 -15.88 15.70 8.42
CA GLU A 259 -16.68 16.87 8.10
C GLU A 259 -17.18 17.59 9.36
N VAL A 260 -16.57 18.73 9.65
CA VAL A 260 -17.02 19.62 10.72
C VAL A 260 -17.11 21.04 10.17
N TYR A 261 -18.31 21.43 9.74
CA TYR A 261 -18.56 22.76 9.21
C TYR A 261 -18.24 23.85 10.26
N PRO A 262 -17.60 24.98 9.92
CA PRO A 262 -17.30 26.05 10.89
C PRO A 262 -18.55 26.77 11.42
N GLY A 263 -18.36 27.70 12.37
CA GLY A 263 -19.40 28.62 12.86
C GLY A 263 -20.10 28.24 14.17
N SER A 264 -19.98 26.99 14.64
CA SER A 264 -20.37 26.59 16.00
C SER A 264 -19.22 26.84 17.00
N SER A 265 -19.49 26.83 18.31
CA SER A 265 -18.46 27.06 19.35
C SER A 265 -18.33 25.91 20.34
N GLY A 266 -17.23 25.89 21.11
CA GLY A 266 -16.95 24.85 22.10
C GLY A 266 -16.84 23.46 21.46
N ASN A 267 -17.57 22.48 22.00
CA ASN A 267 -17.54 21.08 21.56
C ASN A 267 -18.11 20.85 20.14
N LEU A 268 -18.58 21.89 19.44
CA LEU A 268 -19.08 21.79 18.06
C LEU A 268 -18.17 22.52 17.05
N ALA A 269 -17.08 23.16 17.50
CA ALA A 269 -16.08 23.77 16.62
C ALA A 269 -15.11 22.70 16.06
N PRO A 270 -14.48 22.89 14.88
CA PRO A 270 -13.65 21.85 14.25
C PRO A 270 -12.46 21.43 15.12
N ALA A 271 -11.80 22.38 15.80
CA ALA A 271 -10.78 22.12 16.83
C ALA A 271 -11.17 21.08 17.92
N ALA A 272 -12.46 20.84 18.19
CA ALA A 272 -12.92 19.84 19.15
C ALA A 272 -12.85 18.39 18.63
N PHE A 273 -12.64 18.20 17.31
CA PHE A 273 -12.64 16.89 16.64
C PHE A 273 -11.23 16.41 16.25
N GLU A 274 -10.21 17.27 16.37
CA GLU A 274 -8.82 16.97 15.94
C GLU A 274 -8.19 15.73 16.61
N SER A 275 -8.70 15.29 17.77
CA SER A 275 -8.23 14.06 18.43
C SER A 275 -8.55 12.78 17.65
N ASN A 276 -9.54 12.84 16.76
CA ASN A 276 -10.11 11.72 16.01
C ASN A 276 -9.63 11.71 14.54
N GLY A 277 -8.89 12.73 14.12
CA GLY A 277 -8.38 12.84 12.76
C GLY A 277 -8.32 14.27 12.26
N SER A 278 -8.03 14.43 10.98
CA SER A 278 -8.08 15.74 10.33
C SER A 278 -9.53 16.21 10.17
N VAL A 279 -9.73 17.51 9.98
CA VAL A 279 -11.02 18.14 9.67
C VAL A 279 -10.97 18.81 8.29
N ILE A 280 -12.09 18.82 7.57
CA ILE A 280 -12.15 19.45 6.23
C ILE A 280 -11.87 20.96 6.34
N GLY A 281 -10.93 21.45 5.52
CA GLY A 281 -10.50 22.86 5.49
C GLY A 281 -11.52 23.80 4.84
N PHE A 282 -12.71 23.95 5.44
CA PHE A 282 -13.72 24.91 4.98
C PHE A 282 -13.21 26.35 5.04
N ASP A 283 -12.66 26.78 6.18
CA ASP A 283 -12.07 28.11 6.34
C ASP A 283 -10.85 28.32 5.42
N TYR A 284 -10.13 27.25 5.06
CA TYR A 284 -9.06 27.32 4.05
C TYR A 284 -9.65 27.70 2.69
N ALA A 285 -10.69 26.99 2.24
CA ALA A 285 -11.32 27.17 0.94
C ALA A 285 -12.01 28.55 0.81
N ASP A 286 -12.73 28.99 1.84
CA ASP A 286 -13.41 30.29 1.87
C ASP A 286 -12.41 31.46 1.88
N ASN A 287 -11.35 31.39 2.70
CA ASN A 287 -10.30 32.41 2.68
C ASN A 287 -9.54 32.45 1.36
N LEU A 288 -9.27 31.28 0.76
CA LEU A 288 -8.61 31.18 -0.54
C LEU A 288 -9.44 31.82 -1.64
N LYS A 289 -10.75 31.54 -1.70
CA LYS A 289 -11.68 32.22 -2.61
C LYS A 289 -11.65 33.73 -2.45
N ASN A 290 -11.72 34.22 -1.21
CA ASN A 290 -11.70 35.66 -0.92
C ASN A 290 -10.45 36.35 -1.50
N GLN A 291 -9.29 35.68 -1.48
CA GLN A 291 -8.07 36.23 -2.09
C GLN A 291 -8.08 36.08 -3.63
N PHE A 292 -8.48 34.92 -4.16
CA PHE A 292 -8.49 34.68 -5.62
C PHE A 292 -9.56 35.48 -6.38
N THR A 293 -10.63 35.90 -5.71
CA THR A 293 -11.61 36.88 -6.23
C THR A 293 -11.26 38.33 -5.90
N GLY A 294 -10.24 38.57 -5.06
CA GLY A 294 -9.79 39.87 -4.57
C GLY A 294 -8.35 40.17 -4.96
N ASN A 295 -7.42 39.95 -4.02
CA ASN A 295 -6.00 40.25 -4.15
C ASN A 295 -5.15 39.12 -3.55
N ILE A 296 -4.39 38.40 -4.39
CA ILE A 296 -3.58 37.26 -3.96
C ILE A 296 -2.23 37.64 -3.31
N ALA A 297 -1.77 38.90 -3.37
CA ALA A 297 -0.56 39.33 -2.66
C ALA A 297 -0.66 39.14 -1.13
N ASN A 298 -1.88 39.15 -0.58
CA ASN A 298 -2.13 38.89 0.84
C ASN A 298 -1.73 37.47 1.30
N LEU A 299 -1.66 36.48 0.38
CA LEU A 299 -1.44 35.06 0.71
C LEU A 299 -0.07 34.75 1.33
N LYS A 300 0.86 35.72 1.38
CA LYS A 300 2.19 35.62 2.02
C LYS A 300 2.18 35.05 3.45
N THR A 301 1.08 35.23 4.18
CA THR A 301 0.92 34.79 5.58
C THR A 301 -0.20 33.77 5.77
N PHE A 302 -0.70 33.20 4.67
CA PHE A 302 -1.86 32.31 4.68
C PHE A 302 -1.58 31.01 5.47
N GLY A 303 -2.44 30.69 6.44
CA GLY A 303 -2.20 29.64 7.42
C GLY A 303 -2.91 29.93 8.74
N GLN A 304 -2.53 29.23 9.81
CA GLN A 304 -3.18 29.29 11.13
C GLN A 304 -3.45 30.70 11.69
N SER A 305 -2.61 31.71 11.38
CA SER A 305 -2.86 33.10 11.82
C SER A 305 -4.09 33.77 11.17
N TRP A 306 -4.70 33.14 10.17
CA TRP A 306 -5.96 33.53 9.53
C TRP A 306 -7.18 32.86 10.16
N GLY A 307 -7.00 32.06 11.22
CA GLY A 307 -8.06 31.26 11.84
C GLY A 307 -8.24 29.88 11.22
N LEU A 308 -7.33 29.44 10.33
CA LEU A 308 -7.31 28.07 9.83
C LEU A 308 -6.92 27.11 10.97
N GLU A 309 -7.43 25.88 10.92
CA GLU A 309 -7.03 24.84 11.86
C GLU A 309 -5.53 24.48 11.69
N PRO A 310 -4.87 23.89 12.69
CA PRO A 310 -3.45 23.57 12.63
C PRO A 310 -3.12 22.75 11.38
N SER A 311 -2.01 23.05 10.69
CA SER A 311 -1.63 22.34 9.46
C SER A 311 -1.44 20.82 9.61
N ALA A 312 -1.35 20.30 10.84
CA ALA A 312 -1.29 18.87 11.14
C ALA A 312 -2.68 18.22 11.35
N SER A 313 -3.75 19.01 11.26
CA SER A 313 -5.16 18.63 11.43
C SER A 313 -6.05 19.13 10.27
N ASP A 314 -5.57 20.06 9.42
CA ASP A 314 -6.34 20.65 8.32
C ASP A 314 -6.31 19.79 7.04
N GLY A 315 -7.49 19.48 6.49
CA GLY A 315 -7.69 18.84 5.18
C GLY A 315 -7.90 19.89 4.09
N ALA A 316 -6.81 20.52 3.64
CA ALA A 316 -6.83 21.63 2.70
C ALA A 316 -7.54 21.28 1.37
N MET A 317 -8.44 22.15 0.92
CA MET A 317 -9.19 22.00 -0.33
C MET A 317 -9.47 23.35 -0.99
N VAL A 318 -9.70 23.38 -2.30
CA VAL A 318 -10.25 24.58 -2.98
C VAL A 318 -11.78 24.59 -2.98
N THR A 319 -12.40 23.40 -2.97
CA THR A 319 -13.84 23.19 -3.06
C THR A 319 -14.22 21.74 -2.74
N ASN A 320 -15.50 21.48 -2.45
CA ASN A 320 -16.11 20.16 -2.40
C ASN A 320 -17.50 20.16 -3.09
N HIS A 321 -18.24 19.07 -2.96
CA HIS A 321 -19.53 18.88 -3.62
C HIS A 321 -20.66 19.80 -3.13
N ASP A 322 -20.64 20.24 -1.86
CA ASP A 322 -21.61 21.20 -1.31
C ASP A 322 -21.22 22.63 -1.61
N THR A 323 -19.96 22.96 -1.33
CA THR A 323 -19.46 24.33 -1.32
C THR A 323 -19.33 24.90 -2.72
N GLU A 324 -19.17 24.06 -3.75
CA GLU A 324 -19.26 24.47 -5.15
C GLU A 324 -20.70 24.89 -5.53
N ARG A 325 -21.71 24.26 -4.92
CA ARG A 325 -23.14 24.38 -5.27
C ARG A 325 -23.83 25.50 -4.52
N ASN A 326 -23.58 25.63 -3.22
CA ASN A 326 -24.08 26.73 -2.41
C ASN A 326 -23.31 28.04 -2.67
N GLY A 327 -22.16 27.97 -3.34
CA GLY A 327 -21.38 29.14 -3.74
C GLY A 327 -20.59 29.79 -2.59
N SER A 328 -20.27 29.06 -1.51
CA SER A 328 -19.32 29.47 -0.46
C SER A 328 -17.88 29.51 -1.00
N THR A 329 -17.44 28.45 -1.67
CA THR A 329 -16.07 28.29 -2.22
C THR A 329 -15.97 28.64 -3.72
N LEU A 330 -14.79 28.42 -4.34
CA LEU A 330 -14.63 28.47 -5.81
C LEU A 330 -15.17 27.19 -6.45
N SER A 331 -15.41 27.21 -7.76
CA SER A 331 -15.71 26.01 -8.55
C SER A 331 -15.18 26.13 -9.97
N TYR A 332 -15.30 25.07 -10.78
CA TYR A 332 -14.94 25.08 -12.20
C TYR A 332 -15.58 26.24 -13.00
N LYS A 333 -16.72 26.75 -12.54
CA LYS A 333 -17.44 27.90 -13.13
C LYS A 333 -16.67 29.23 -12.99
N ASN A 334 -15.67 29.30 -12.12
CA ASN A 334 -14.75 30.44 -12.01
C ASN A 334 -13.61 30.41 -13.03
N GLY A 335 -13.52 29.36 -13.88
CA GLY A 335 -12.54 29.24 -14.95
C GLY A 335 -11.10 29.22 -14.41
N ALA A 336 -10.18 29.92 -15.10
CA ALA A 336 -8.76 29.93 -14.73
C ALA A 336 -8.48 30.32 -13.26
N THR A 337 -9.31 31.18 -12.65
CA THR A 337 -9.18 31.52 -11.22
C THR A 337 -9.27 30.28 -10.31
N PHE A 338 -10.08 29.28 -10.67
CA PHE A 338 -10.16 28.00 -9.95
C PHE A 338 -8.93 27.13 -10.17
N THR A 339 -8.39 27.09 -11.40
CA THR A 339 -7.14 26.41 -11.73
C THR A 339 -5.97 26.97 -10.90
N LEU A 340 -5.77 28.29 -10.91
CA LEU A 340 -4.69 28.96 -10.16
C LEU A 340 -4.82 28.75 -8.64
N ALA A 341 -6.04 28.64 -8.11
CA ALA A 341 -6.26 28.33 -6.69
C ALA A 341 -5.83 26.90 -6.32
N ASN A 342 -6.06 25.91 -7.21
CA ASN A 342 -5.58 24.54 -7.02
C ASN A 342 -4.05 24.47 -7.14
N GLU A 343 -3.46 25.17 -8.10
CA GLU A 343 -2.01 25.28 -8.26
C GLU A 343 -1.36 25.97 -7.06
N PHE A 344 -1.99 27.02 -6.50
CA PHE A 344 -1.54 27.63 -5.25
C PHE A 344 -1.63 26.67 -4.06
N MET A 345 -2.74 25.93 -3.89
CA MET A 345 -2.91 24.97 -2.80
C MET A 345 -1.78 23.91 -2.82
N LEU A 346 -1.52 23.34 -4.00
CA LEU A 346 -0.42 22.40 -4.24
C LEU A 346 0.95 23.07 -4.03
N ALA A 347 1.12 24.35 -4.41
CA ALA A 347 2.37 25.05 -4.20
C ALA A 347 2.67 25.40 -2.72
N TRP A 348 1.62 25.75 -1.96
CA TRP A 348 1.73 26.28 -0.60
C TRP A 348 2.16 25.23 0.41
N GLY A 349 1.60 24.01 0.33
CA GLY A 349 1.93 22.90 1.21
C GLY A 349 1.49 23.12 2.65
N TYR A 350 0.20 23.42 2.83
CA TYR A 350 -0.50 23.48 4.11
C TYR A 350 -1.54 22.36 4.17
N GLY A 351 -1.87 21.95 5.39
CA GLY A 351 -2.72 20.79 5.67
C GLY A 351 -1.93 19.47 5.66
N VAL A 352 -2.61 18.39 6.05
CA VAL A 352 -2.03 17.03 6.15
C VAL A 352 -1.94 16.37 4.78
N GLN A 353 -2.99 16.52 3.99
CA GLN A 353 -3.16 15.94 2.65
C GLN A 353 -4.08 16.87 1.84
N PRO A 354 -3.57 17.65 0.88
CA PRO A 354 -4.40 18.56 0.07
C PRO A 354 -5.25 17.79 -0.93
N SER A 355 -6.51 18.21 -1.11
CA SER A 355 -7.50 17.52 -1.95
C SER A 355 -7.83 18.28 -3.25
N VAL A 356 -7.45 17.71 -4.40
CA VAL A 356 -7.89 18.16 -5.72
C VAL A 356 -9.26 17.56 -6.01
N TYR A 357 -10.29 18.40 -6.13
CA TYR A 357 -11.67 17.97 -6.37
C TYR A 357 -12.02 17.91 -7.86
N SER A 358 -12.52 16.75 -8.28
CA SER A 358 -13.06 16.47 -9.62
C SER A 358 -14.46 15.90 -9.50
N GLY A 359 -15.35 16.27 -10.42
CA GLY A 359 -16.76 15.91 -10.36
C GLY A 359 -17.44 16.08 -11.72
N PHE A 360 -18.70 16.48 -11.71
CA PHE A 360 -19.51 16.62 -12.92
C PHE A 360 -20.06 18.04 -13.10
N THR A 361 -20.38 18.39 -14.34
CA THR A 361 -20.96 19.71 -14.65
C THR A 361 -22.44 19.73 -14.33
N TRP A 362 -22.89 20.77 -13.63
CA TRP A 362 -24.27 20.94 -13.15
C TRP A 362 -24.80 22.36 -13.44
N ASN A 363 -26.11 22.48 -13.58
CA ASN A 363 -26.84 23.74 -13.73
C ASN A 363 -27.63 24.09 -12.46
N SER A 364 -28.28 23.10 -11.85
CA SER A 364 -29.00 23.21 -10.57
C SER A 364 -28.22 22.53 -9.44
N SER A 365 -28.49 22.90 -8.19
CA SER A 365 -27.86 22.27 -7.02
C SER A 365 -28.02 20.76 -7.02
N ASP A 366 -29.21 20.27 -7.36
CA ASP A 366 -29.58 18.87 -7.14
C ASP A 366 -29.33 17.98 -8.38
N ASP A 367 -28.66 18.50 -9.41
CA ASP A 367 -28.44 17.76 -10.65
C ASP A 367 -27.67 16.45 -10.42
N SER A 368 -28.13 15.38 -11.08
CA SER A 368 -27.47 14.08 -11.14
C SER A 368 -26.11 14.16 -11.86
N PRO A 369 -25.12 13.32 -11.50
CA PRO A 369 -24.04 12.97 -12.42
C PRO A 369 -24.59 12.28 -13.68
N PRO A 370 -23.81 12.19 -14.78
CA PRO A 370 -24.14 11.40 -15.96
C PRO A 370 -24.47 9.94 -15.61
N ALA A 371 -25.75 9.59 -15.67
CA ALA A 371 -26.30 8.32 -15.21
C ALA A 371 -27.23 7.67 -16.25
N ASP A 372 -27.52 6.38 -16.07
CA ASP A 372 -28.49 5.64 -16.86
C ASP A 372 -29.94 5.97 -16.45
N ALA A 373 -30.93 5.37 -17.13
CA ALA A 373 -32.35 5.61 -16.85
C ALA A 373 -32.83 5.09 -15.49
N ASN A 374 -31.99 4.37 -14.73
CA ASN A 374 -32.25 3.86 -13.39
C ASN A 374 -31.32 4.51 -12.34
N GLY A 375 -30.64 5.60 -12.69
CA GLY A 375 -29.79 6.38 -11.80
C GLY A 375 -28.36 5.85 -11.60
N TYR A 376 -27.97 4.72 -12.18
CA TYR A 376 -26.60 4.20 -12.05
C TYR A 376 -25.60 5.08 -12.80
N VAL A 377 -24.47 5.39 -12.19
CA VAL A 377 -23.47 6.28 -12.80
C VAL A 377 -22.78 5.62 -14.00
N THR A 378 -22.80 6.31 -15.13
CA THR A 378 -22.13 5.89 -16.37
C THR A 378 -20.64 6.24 -16.35
N ASN A 379 -19.85 5.63 -17.23
CA ASN A 379 -18.40 5.85 -17.27
C ASN A 379 -18.05 7.34 -17.44
N THR A 380 -17.00 7.77 -16.75
CA THR A 380 -16.56 9.17 -16.75
C THR A 380 -15.98 9.58 -18.10
N ASP A 381 -16.51 10.67 -18.65
CA ASP A 381 -16.03 11.33 -19.87
C ASP A 381 -15.78 12.81 -19.61
N CYS A 382 -14.53 13.18 -19.38
CA CYS A 382 -14.08 14.56 -19.17
C CYS A 382 -14.32 15.51 -20.35
N SER A 383 -14.79 15.00 -21.50
CA SER A 383 -15.22 15.82 -22.65
C SER A 383 -16.74 16.06 -22.68
N ASN A 384 -17.52 15.35 -21.86
CA ASN A 384 -18.98 15.38 -21.89
C ASN A 384 -19.60 15.15 -20.50
N GLY A 385 -20.06 16.23 -19.85
CA GLY A 385 -20.79 16.17 -18.58
C GLY A 385 -19.91 16.05 -17.33
N TRP A 386 -18.61 15.77 -17.46
CA TRP A 386 -17.65 15.70 -16.35
C TRP A 386 -16.68 16.87 -16.34
N TYR A 387 -16.18 17.25 -15.17
CA TYR A 387 -15.10 18.23 -15.00
C TYR A 387 -13.96 17.63 -14.16
N CYS A 388 -12.89 17.26 -14.85
CA CYS A 388 -11.77 16.50 -14.31
C CYS A 388 -10.60 17.44 -14.01
N THR A 389 -10.65 18.13 -12.87
CA THR A 389 -9.58 19.02 -12.37
C THR A 389 -8.24 18.30 -12.26
N ASP A 390 -8.29 17.04 -11.86
CA ASP A 390 -7.18 16.09 -11.77
C ASP A 390 -6.41 15.87 -13.08
N ARG A 391 -7.06 16.11 -14.23
CA ARG A 391 -6.48 16.03 -15.58
C ARG A 391 -6.05 17.38 -16.17
N ILE A 392 -6.35 18.51 -15.52
CA ILE A 392 -5.90 19.83 -16.00
C ILE A 392 -4.37 19.84 -15.89
N GLN A 393 -3.67 19.99 -17.03
CA GLN A 393 -2.22 19.73 -17.12
C GLN A 393 -1.40 20.39 -16.01
N GLY A 394 -1.65 21.68 -15.72
CA GLY A 394 -0.97 22.39 -14.65
C GLY A 394 -1.23 21.82 -13.27
N VAL A 395 -2.49 21.61 -12.89
CA VAL A 395 -2.88 20.96 -11.61
C VAL A 395 -2.28 19.56 -11.50
N ALA A 396 -2.42 18.74 -12.54
CA ALA A 396 -1.91 17.37 -12.60
C ALA A 396 -0.39 17.30 -12.41
N ASN A 397 0.35 18.22 -13.05
CA ASN A 397 1.81 18.29 -12.92
C ASN A 397 2.27 18.96 -11.62
N MET A 398 1.43 19.83 -11.03
CA MET A 398 1.66 20.41 -9.72
C MET A 398 1.62 19.38 -8.58
N VAL A 399 1.07 18.18 -8.80
CA VAL A 399 1.20 17.05 -7.85
C VAL A 399 2.65 16.55 -7.78
N GLY A 400 3.28 16.30 -8.94
CA GLY A 400 4.71 15.97 -9.01
C GLY A 400 5.60 17.09 -8.44
N TRP A 401 5.24 18.35 -8.70
CA TRP A 401 5.89 19.52 -8.09
C TRP A 401 5.73 19.52 -6.56
N HIS A 402 4.52 19.25 -6.04
CA HIS A 402 4.22 19.22 -4.60
C HIS A 402 5.09 18.18 -3.88
N ASN A 403 5.10 16.96 -4.40
CA ASN A 403 5.91 15.85 -3.88
C ASN A 403 7.41 16.22 -3.87
N ALA A 404 7.91 16.87 -4.92
CA ALA A 404 9.29 17.36 -4.95
C ALA A 404 9.54 18.49 -3.92
N ALA A 405 8.56 19.36 -3.68
CA ALA A 405 8.63 20.48 -2.76
C ALA A 405 8.45 20.13 -1.27
N GLN A 406 7.92 18.95 -0.93
CA GLN A 406 7.61 18.53 0.45
C GLN A 406 8.74 18.81 1.44
N GLY A 407 8.37 19.24 2.65
CA GLY A 407 9.27 19.58 3.75
C GLY A 407 10.12 20.84 3.58
N ALA A 408 10.10 21.52 2.42
CA ALA A 408 10.79 22.79 2.24
C ALA A 408 9.89 23.97 2.64
N ALA A 409 10.46 24.95 3.34
CA ALA A 409 9.76 26.18 3.74
C ALA A 409 9.57 27.14 2.55
N VAL A 410 8.54 28.00 2.62
CA VAL A 410 8.35 29.11 1.68
C VAL A 410 9.50 30.12 1.83
N ALA A 411 10.10 30.49 0.71
CA ALA A 411 11.22 31.43 0.62
C ALA A 411 11.15 32.26 -0.67
N ASN A 412 11.98 33.29 -0.80
CA ASN A 412 12.06 34.16 -1.98
C ASN A 412 10.70 34.73 -2.43
N TRP A 413 9.83 35.07 -1.48
CA TRP A 413 8.51 35.62 -1.77
C TRP A 413 8.62 36.97 -2.48
N TYR A 414 7.89 37.08 -3.59
CA TYR A 414 7.62 38.29 -4.35
C TYR A 414 6.11 38.49 -4.47
N ASP A 415 5.67 39.73 -4.36
CA ASP A 415 4.36 40.20 -4.76
C ASP A 415 4.48 41.62 -5.36
N ASP A 416 3.50 42.04 -6.15
CA ASP A 416 3.40 43.40 -6.69
C ASP A 416 2.39 44.30 -5.93
N GLY A 417 1.89 43.84 -4.78
CA GLY A 417 0.77 44.44 -4.06
C GLY A 417 -0.60 44.26 -4.73
N SER A 418 -0.67 43.53 -5.85
CA SER A 418 -1.87 43.28 -6.66
C SER A 418 -2.06 41.76 -6.82
N ASN A 419 -2.14 41.24 -8.04
CA ASN A 419 -2.52 39.86 -8.33
C ASN A 419 -1.41 39.07 -9.03
N LEU A 420 -0.15 39.52 -8.93
CA LEU A 420 1.04 38.74 -9.30
C LEU A 420 1.85 38.37 -8.06
N ILE A 421 1.96 37.07 -7.77
CA ILE A 421 2.83 36.52 -6.72
C ILE A 421 3.84 35.54 -7.29
N ALA A 422 4.98 35.39 -6.62
CA ALA A 422 5.93 34.32 -6.88
C ALA A 422 6.66 33.90 -5.60
N PHE A 423 6.95 32.62 -5.44
CA PHE A 423 7.72 32.13 -4.30
C PHE A 423 8.40 30.79 -4.59
N SER A 424 9.34 30.44 -3.73
CA SER A 424 10.08 29.17 -3.76
C SER A 424 9.76 28.31 -2.55
N ARG A 425 9.92 27.00 -2.69
CA ARG A 425 9.95 26.01 -1.61
C ARG A 425 11.41 25.62 -1.40
N GLY A 426 12.12 26.43 -0.60
CA GLY A 426 13.56 26.39 -0.44
C GLY A 426 14.30 26.45 -1.79
N SER A 427 15.21 25.52 -2.02
CA SER A 427 15.89 25.33 -3.31
C SER A 427 15.34 24.15 -4.13
N LYS A 428 14.15 23.63 -3.78
CA LYS A 428 13.56 22.46 -4.43
C LYS A 428 12.64 22.83 -5.59
N ALA A 429 11.81 23.86 -5.40
CA ALA A 429 10.78 24.24 -6.35
C ALA A 429 10.46 25.73 -6.29
N TRP A 430 9.88 26.28 -7.36
CA TRP A 430 9.48 27.67 -7.52
C TRP A 430 8.20 27.79 -8.37
N ILE A 431 7.38 28.79 -8.09
CA ILE A 431 6.18 29.11 -8.85
C ILE A 431 5.98 30.64 -8.94
N ALA A 432 5.39 31.10 -10.04
CA ALA A 432 4.73 32.40 -10.15
C ALA A 432 3.28 32.22 -10.62
N ILE A 433 2.37 33.00 -10.05
CA ILE A 433 0.92 32.98 -10.35
C ILE A 433 0.50 34.41 -10.70
N ASN A 434 -0.12 34.58 -11.86
CA ASN A 434 -0.64 35.84 -12.36
C ASN A 434 -2.17 35.77 -12.49
N ASN A 435 -2.86 36.23 -11.45
CA ASN A 435 -4.32 36.37 -11.43
C ASN A 435 -4.80 37.70 -12.06
N GLU A 436 -3.95 38.41 -12.81
CA GLU A 436 -4.31 39.63 -13.55
C GLU A 436 -4.82 39.36 -14.97
N ASN A 437 -5.27 40.43 -15.64
CA ASN A 437 -5.81 40.39 -17.01
C ASN A 437 -4.76 40.75 -18.08
N SER A 438 -3.48 40.83 -17.72
CA SER A 438 -2.36 41.10 -18.64
C SER A 438 -1.15 40.23 -18.32
N THR A 439 -0.40 39.83 -19.35
CA THR A 439 0.89 39.13 -19.19
C THR A 439 1.87 39.99 -18.39
N GLN A 440 2.50 39.40 -17.38
CA GLN A 440 3.54 40.04 -16.57
C GLN A 440 4.90 39.40 -16.85
N THR A 441 5.89 40.23 -17.21
CA THR A 441 7.28 39.79 -17.47
C THR A 441 8.22 40.40 -16.45
N ARG A 442 8.88 39.58 -15.63
CA ARG A 442 9.80 40.03 -14.58
C ARG A 442 10.95 39.06 -14.37
N THR A 443 12.02 39.57 -13.77
CA THR A 443 13.10 38.75 -13.21
C THR A 443 12.79 38.44 -11.75
N PHE A 444 12.77 37.18 -11.39
CA PHE A 444 12.50 36.68 -10.04
C PHE A 444 13.71 35.93 -9.48
N GLN A 445 13.96 36.04 -8.17
CA GLN A 445 14.88 35.14 -7.49
C GLN A 445 14.17 33.81 -7.20
N THR A 446 14.61 32.73 -7.84
CA THR A 446 13.90 31.45 -7.80
C THR A 446 14.30 30.55 -6.64
N GLY A 447 15.50 30.76 -6.08
CA GLY A 447 16.11 29.85 -5.10
C GLY A 447 16.62 28.52 -5.69
N LEU A 448 16.31 28.23 -6.96
CA LEU A 448 16.83 27.08 -7.70
C LEU A 448 18.29 27.28 -8.09
N ALA A 449 18.99 26.17 -8.35
CA ALA A 449 20.34 26.20 -8.91
C ALA A 449 20.32 26.66 -10.37
N ALA A 450 21.47 27.11 -10.88
CA ALA A 450 21.61 27.47 -12.29
C ALA A 450 21.35 26.27 -13.20
N GLY A 451 20.51 26.45 -14.23
CA GLY A 451 20.09 25.36 -15.10
C GLY A 451 18.88 25.70 -15.96
N THR A 452 18.43 24.73 -16.75
CA THR A 452 17.21 24.83 -17.57
C THR A 452 16.14 23.92 -16.99
N TYR A 453 14.99 24.49 -16.64
CA TYR A 453 13.87 23.80 -15.99
C TYR A 453 12.68 23.74 -16.93
N CYS A 454 11.89 22.66 -16.85
CA CYS A 454 10.60 22.56 -17.54
C CYS A 454 9.59 23.45 -16.82
N ASP A 455 8.80 24.23 -17.58
CA ASP A 455 7.59 24.85 -17.04
C ASP A 455 6.49 23.79 -17.01
N VAL A 456 6.20 23.28 -15.81
CA VAL A 456 5.34 22.10 -15.66
C VAL A 456 3.85 22.45 -15.72
N ILE A 457 3.49 23.74 -15.71
CA ILE A 457 2.13 24.20 -16.03
C ILE A 457 1.85 23.93 -17.52
N HIS A 458 2.83 24.22 -18.37
CA HIS A 458 2.70 24.23 -19.82
C HIS A 458 3.30 23.01 -20.54
N GLY A 459 3.92 22.08 -19.83
CA GLY A 459 4.38 20.82 -20.40
C GLY A 459 4.67 19.73 -19.39
N ASP A 460 4.76 18.50 -19.89
CA ASP A 460 5.20 17.34 -19.14
C ASP A 460 6.74 17.27 -19.15
N TYR A 461 7.32 16.91 -18.00
CA TYR A 461 8.73 16.59 -17.89
C TYR A 461 8.95 15.08 -17.95
N THR A 462 9.71 14.61 -18.93
CA THR A 462 10.09 13.20 -19.07
C THR A 462 11.50 12.98 -18.50
N ALA A 463 11.57 12.42 -17.30
CA ALA A 463 12.85 12.19 -16.60
C ALA A 463 13.84 11.32 -17.39
N ALA A 464 13.35 10.26 -18.06
CA ALA A 464 14.17 9.31 -18.83
C ALA A 464 14.95 9.97 -19.99
N THR A 465 14.44 11.07 -20.53
CA THR A 465 15.03 11.83 -21.65
C THR A 465 15.47 13.23 -21.25
N SER A 466 15.27 13.63 -19.98
CA SER A 466 15.49 14.99 -19.47
C SER A 466 14.85 16.09 -20.34
N SER A 467 13.68 15.81 -20.90
CA SER A 467 13.00 16.68 -21.88
C SER A 467 11.69 17.24 -21.33
N CYS A 468 11.41 18.51 -21.61
CA CYS A 468 10.11 19.13 -21.43
C CYS A 468 9.32 19.06 -22.74
N SER A 469 8.03 18.73 -22.72
CA SER A 469 7.16 18.86 -23.90
C SER A 469 6.71 20.30 -24.16
N GLY A 470 6.77 21.16 -23.14
CA GLY A 470 6.39 22.57 -23.17
C GLY A 470 7.58 23.54 -23.10
N PRO A 471 7.32 24.81 -22.72
CA PRO A 471 8.34 25.82 -22.50
C PRO A 471 9.38 25.43 -21.45
N THR A 472 10.56 26.05 -21.53
CA THR A 472 11.60 25.91 -20.51
C THR A 472 12.05 27.28 -20.00
N VAL A 473 12.46 27.33 -18.73
CA VAL A 473 12.96 28.53 -18.06
C VAL A 473 14.42 28.32 -17.69
N VAL A 474 15.26 29.31 -18.00
CA VAL A 474 16.68 29.31 -17.62
C VAL A 474 16.87 30.09 -16.33
N VAL A 475 17.45 29.44 -15.33
CA VAL A 475 17.90 30.03 -14.06
C VAL A 475 19.40 30.33 -14.17
N ASP A 476 19.78 31.57 -13.84
CA ASP A 476 21.16 32.05 -13.93
C ASP A 476 22.05 31.59 -12.77
N ALA A 477 23.35 31.93 -12.83
CA ALA A 477 24.34 31.60 -11.80
C ALA A 477 24.06 32.17 -10.41
N ASN A 478 23.14 33.14 -10.29
CA ASN A 478 22.73 33.80 -9.04
C ASN A 478 21.39 33.27 -8.51
N GLY A 479 20.72 32.37 -9.25
CA GLY A 479 19.40 31.84 -8.94
C GLY A 479 18.23 32.64 -9.53
N ASN A 480 18.48 33.61 -10.42
CA ASN A 480 17.43 34.43 -11.03
C ASN A 480 16.90 33.83 -12.33
N ALA A 481 15.61 34.01 -12.60
CA ALA A 481 15.01 33.72 -13.91
C ALA A 481 14.13 34.88 -14.38
N THR A 482 14.20 35.23 -15.66
CA THR A 482 13.23 36.14 -16.28
C THR A 482 12.09 35.33 -16.89
N VAL A 483 10.88 35.53 -16.37
CA VAL A 483 9.70 34.75 -16.70
C VAL A 483 8.58 35.70 -17.17
N SER A 484 7.86 35.28 -18.21
CA SER A 484 6.62 35.90 -18.67
C SER A 484 5.45 34.99 -18.29
N VAL A 485 4.61 35.41 -17.35
CA VAL A 485 3.41 34.67 -16.92
C VAL A 485 2.21 35.30 -17.62
N ALA A 486 1.39 34.53 -18.34
CA ALA A 486 0.26 35.11 -19.09
C ALA A 486 -0.83 35.65 -18.16
N ALA A 487 -1.86 36.28 -18.74
CA ALA A 487 -3.04 36.70 -17.97
C ALA A 487 -3.82 35.47 -17.49
N LYS A 488 -4.19 35.43 -16.20
CA LYS A 488 -4.88 34.30 -15.57
C LYS A 488 -4.15 32.97 -15.74
N ASP A 489 -2.86 32.97 -15.41
CA ASP A 489 -1.92 31.88 -15.73
C ASP A 489 -0.81 31.73 -14.67
N ALA A 490 -0.05 30.64 -14.72
CA ALA A 490 1.05 30.33 -13.82
C ALA A 490 2.29 29.78 -14.57
N VAL A 491 3.45 29.83 -13.92
CA VAL A 491 4.67 29.16 -14.36
C VAL A 491 5.31 28.47 -13.16
N ALA A 492 5.59 27.18 -13.26
CA ALA A 492 6.08 26.37 -12.14
C ALA A 492 7.28 25.50 -12.53
N LEU A 493 8.30 25.51 -11.68
CA LEU A 493 9.60 24.86 -11.90
C LEU A 493 9.97 24.03 -10.66
N TYR A 494 10.52 22.83 -10.84
CA TYR A 494 11.11 22.08 -9.71
C TYR A 494 12.37 21.31 -10.12
N ALA A 495 13.25 21.08 -9.16
CA ALA A 495 14.46 20.30 -9.32
C ALA A 495 14.12 18.80 -9.22
N THR A 496 14.24 18.08 -10.34
CA THR A 496 14.25 16.62 -10.35
C THR A 496 15.60 16.14 -9.83
N THR A 497 15.58 15.24 -8.84
CA THR A 497 16.75 14.98 -7.98
C THR A 497 17.98 14.52 -8.75
N SER A 498 19.05 15.31 -8.70
CA SER A 498 20.40 14.95 -9.17
C SER A 498 21.47 15.65 -8.32
N SER A 499 21.59 15.25 -7.05
CA SER A 499 22.64 15.74 -6.13
C SER A 499 23.94 14.94 -6.27
N GLY A 500 24.60 15.09 -7.43
CA GLY A 500 25.96 14.62 -7.70
C GLY A 500 26.84 15.77 -8.15
N GLY A 501 27.36 16.56 -7.21
CA GLY A 501 28.09 17.79 -7.52
C GLY A 501 29.41 17.56 -8.27
N GLY A 502 29.57 18.21 -9.42
CA GLY A 502 30.81 18.21 -10.21
C GLY A 502 31.03 19.57 -10.86
N THR A 503 31.69 20.49 -10.15
CA THR A 503 32.03 21.82 -10.66
C THR A 503 33.20 21.79 -11.65
N THR A 504 32.95 22.10 -12.92
CA THR A 504 33.98 22.67 -13.82
C THR A 504 33.33 23.60 -14.85
N ALA A 505 33.76 24.86 -14.89
CA ALA A 505 33.28 25.84 -15.86
C ALA A 505 34.30 26.05 -17.00
N SER A 506 33.88 25.74 -18.24
CA SER A 506 34.31 26.35 -19.52
C SER A 506 35.79 26.26 -19.98
N PRO A 507 36.12 26.51 -21.27
CA PRO A 507 35.24 26.91 -22.39
C PRO A 507 35.34 26.10 -23.72
N SER A 508 34.30 26.30 -24.53
CA SER A 508 34.09 26.04 -25.98
C SER A 508 35.30 25.81 -26.91
N ALA A 509 35.22 24.83 -27.83
CA ALA A 509 34.92 25.09 -29.28
C ALA A 509 35.06 23.88 -30.24
N SER A 510 34.02 23.69 -31.07
CA SER A 510 34.02 23.25 -32.49
C SER A 510 34.50 21.85 -32.99
N ALA A 511 33.56 21.21 -33.71
CA ALA A 511 33.70 20.54 -35.02
C ALA A 511 34.38 19.16 -35.24
N SER A 512 33.52 18.23 -35.71
CA SER A 512 33.66 17.36 -36.89
C SER A 512 34.42 16.01 -36.86
N ALA A 513 33.61 14.98 -37.18
CA ALA A 513 33.83 13.95 -38.22
C ALA A 513 34.60 12.64 -37.95
N SER A 514 33.82 11.56 -38.14
CA SER A 514 34.11 10.33 -38.92
C SER A 514 35.07 9.23 -38.40
N ALA A 515 34.42 8.10 -38.10
CA ALA A 515 34.58 6.80 -38.79
C ALA A 515 35.52 5.69 -38.23
N SER A 516 34.86 4.53 -38.08
CA SER A 516 35.33 3.16 -38.35
C SER A 516 36.50 2.56 -37.56
N ALA A 517 36.23 1.46 -36.84
CA ALA A 517 36.54 0.09 -37.30
C ALA A 517 36.48 -0.93 -36.15
N SER A 518 35.61 -1.91 -36.33
CA SER A 518 35.52 -3.19 -35.63
C SER A 518 36.84 -3.97 -35.49
N ALA A 519 37.00 -4.71 -34.40
CA ALA A 519 37.20 -6.17 -34.46
C ALA A 519 36.96 -6.87 -33.12
N SER A 520 36.29 -8.02 -33.19
CA SER A 520 36.07 -9.00 -32.12
C SER A 520 37.25 -9.95 -31.92
N ALA A 521 37.41 -10.51 -30.71
CA ALA A 521 37.47 -11.97 -30.52
C ALA A 521 37.44 -12.38 -29.03
N SER A 522 36.81 -13.51 -28.76
CA SER A 522 36.79 -14.22 -27.48
C SER A 522 37.83 -15.35 -27.45
N ALA A 523 38.24 -15.80 -26.26
CA ALA A 523 38.18 -17.22 -25.85
C ALA A 523 38.88 -17.49 -24.51
N SER A 524 38.42 -18.53 -23.83
CA SER A 524 38.88 -19.08 -22.55
C SER A 524 40.10 -20.03 -22.69
N ALA A 525 40.89 -20.18 -21.62
CA ALA A 525 40.93 -21.43 -20.82
C ALA A 525 42.20 -21.58 -19.94
N SER A 526 41.97 -22.15 -18.76
CA SER A 526 42.88 -22.58 -17.69
C SER A 526 44.11 -23.42 -18.07
N ALA A 527 45.21 -23.27 -17.31
CA ALA A 527 45.86 -24.41 -16.61
C ALA A 527 46.82 -23.98 -15.48
N SER A 528 46.83 -24.78 -14.41
CA SER A 528 47.60 -24.73 -13.16
C SER A 528 49.13 -24.61 -13.23
N ALA A 529 49.74 -23.95 -12.23
CA ALA A 529 50.81 -24.53 -11.38
C ALA A 529 51.10 -23.68 -10.12
N SER A 530 51.55 -24.33 -9.05
CA SER A 530 51.81 -23.77 -7.71
C SER A 530 53.15 -23.02 -7.57
N ALA A 531 53.16 -21.92 -6.81
CA ALA A 531 54.36 -21.45 -6.11
C ALA A 531 53.97 -20.69 -4.83
N SER A 532 54.57 -21.08 -3.70
CA SER A 532 54.45 -20.39 -2.41
C SER A 532 55.38 -19.18 -2.34
N ALA A 533 54.82 -18.00 -2.06
CA ALA A 533 55.60 -16.82 -1.70
C ALA A 533 54.79 -15.93 -0.75
N SER A 534 55.28 -15.74 0.48
CA SER A 534 54.77 -14.68 1.36
C SER A 534 55.16 -13.31 0.78
N ALA A 535 54.18 -12.58 0.29
CA ALA A 535 54.31 -11.18 -0.08
C ALA A 535 53.30 -10.36 0.73
N THR A 536 53.77 -9.62 1.73
CA THR A 536 52.95 -8.65 2.46
C THR A 536 52.64 -7.46 1.56
N THR A 537 51.57 -7.56 0.78
CA THR A 537 51.02 -6.43 0.02
C THR A 537 50.34 -5.46 0.98
N SER A 538 50.88 -4.25 1.12
CA SER A 538 50.17 -3.15 1.77
C SER A 538 48.88 -2.85 1.02
N ALA A 539 47.77 -2.72 1.73
CA ALA A 539 46.47 -2.44 1.14
C ALA A 539 46.47 -1.09 0.35
N PRO A 540 45.75 -1.00 -0.79
CA PRO A 540 45.51 0.26 -1.48
C PRO A 540 44.93 1.36 -0.58
N ALA A 541 45.17 2.63 -0.92
CA ALA A 541 44.66 3.76 -0.14
C ALA A 541 43.12 3.70 0.01
N GLY A 542 42.63 3.85 1.25
CA GLY A 542 41.21 3.69 1.60
C GLY A 542 40.77 2.25 1.88
N THR A 543 41.67 1.26 1.80
CA THR A 543 41.39 -0.15 2.11
C THR A 543 42.30 -0.70 3.20
N VAL A 544 41.85 -1.75 3.88
CA VAL A 544 42.57 -2.51 4.91
C VAL A 544 42.72 -3.96 4.44
N ALA A 545 43.90 -4.55 4.65
CA ALA A 545 44.11 -5.98 4.49
C ALA A 545 43.54 -6.70 5.72
N GLU A 546 42.26 -7.08 5.64
CA GLU A 546 41.51 -7.72 6.73
C GLU A 546 41.73 -9.23 6.69
N THR A 547 42.20 -9.82 7.80
CA THR A 547 42.51 -11.25 7.90
C THR A 547 41.48 -11.96 8.76
N PHE A 548 40.64 -12.77 8.13
CA PHE A 548 39.63 -13.59 8.80
C PHE A 548 40.22 -14.93 9.17
N THR A 549 40.09 -15.32 10.44
CA THR A 549 40.60 -16.57 10.99
C THR A 549 39.45 -17.30 11.71
N VAL A 550 39.16 -18.54 11.36
CA VAL A 550 38.14 -19.34 12.05
C VAL A 550 38.71 -20.66 12.53
N SER A 551 38.41 -21.02 13.77
CA SER A 551 38.80 -22.31 14.37
C SER A 551 37.60 -23.26 14.45
N GLY A 552 37.78 -24.51 14.02
CA GLY A 552 36.70 -25.50 14.03
C GLY A 552 36.96 -26.70 13.13
N THR A 553 36.13 -27.74 13.30
CA THR A 553 36.17 -28.94 12.44
C THR A 553 34.95 -28.92 11.51
N PRO A 554 35.11 -28.59 10.22
CA PRO A 554 34.01 -28.65 9.27
C PRO A 554 33.58 -30.10 9.00
N THR A 555 32.32 -30.30 8.61
CA THR A 555 31.80 -31.63 8.19
C THR A 555 32.28 -32.05 6.81
N SER A 556 32.55 -31.08 5.94
CA SER A 556 33.11 -31.23 4.62
C SER A 556 34.17 -30.15 4.37
N ALA A 557 35.32 -30.55 3.83
CA ALA A 557 36.39 -29.64 3.46
C ALA A 557 36.44 -29.50 1.93
N PRO A 558 36.71 -28.29 1.38
CA PRO A 558 37.23 -27.10 2.06
C PRO A 558 36.19 -26.03 2.48
N MET A 559 36.62 -25.13 3.39
CA MET A 559 35.85 -23.96 3.84
C MET A 559 36.11 -22.69 3.01
N TYR A 560 35.10 -21.81 2.96
CA TYR A 560 35.07 -20.54 2.26
C TYR A 560 34.44 -19.44 3.14
N LEU A 561 34.73 -18.17 2.84
CA LEU A 561 34.15 -16.98 3.46
C LEU A 561 33.25 -16.24 2.46
N VAL A 562 32.05 -15.82 2.88
CA VAL A 562 31.14 -14.99 2.07
C VAL A 562 30.45 -13.94 2.94
N GLY A 563 30.10 -12.77 2.39
CA GLY A 563 29.52 -11.67 3.17
C GLY A 563 28.93 -10.52 2.36
N SER A 564 28.52 -9.47 3.07
CA SER A 564 27.61 -8.42 2.58
C SER A 564 28.17 -7.43 1.57
N VAL A 565 29.48 -7.29 1.47
CA VAL A 565 30.16 -6.35 0.57
C VAL A 565 30.74 -7.06 -0.66
N THR A 566 30.98 -6.32 -1.74
CA THR A 566 31.51 -6.87 -3.01
C THR A 566 32.82 -7.62 -2.82
N GLY A 567 33.71 -7.15 -1.94
CA GLY A 567 34.97 -7.84 -1.60
C GLY A 567 34.79 -9.18 -0.87
N LEU A 568 33.61 -9.44 -0.32
CA LEU A 568 33.21 -10.72 0.30
C LEU A 568 32.17 -11.47 -0.57
N GLY A 569 31.99 -11.07 -1.83
CA GLY A 569 31.12 -11.74 -2.80
C GLY A 569 29.63 -11.40 -2.72
N SER A 570 29.21 -10.39 -1.94
CA SER A 570 27.81 -9.94 -1.82
C SER A 570 26.81 -11.09 -1.60
N TRP A 571 27.10 -11.96 -0.63
CA TRP A 571 26.35 -13.17 -0.27
C TRP A 571 26.23 -14.27 -1.35
N ALA A 572 26.86 -14.13 -2.53
CA ALA A 572 26.82 -15.16 -3.56
C ALA A 572 27.84 -16.29 -3.29
N PRO A 573 27.43 -17.56 -3.07
CA PRO A 573 28.37 -18.65 -2.77
C PRO A 573 29.37 -18.93 -3.90
N ALA A 574 28.98 -18.68 -5.16
CA ALA A 574 29.87 -18.78 -6.32
C ALA A 574 31.09 -17.82 -6.20
N SER A 575 30.92 -16.68 -5.53
CA SER A 575 31.93 -15.66 -5.29
C SER A 575 32.63 -15.78 -3.93
N ALA A 576 32.31 -16.80 -3.13
CA ALA A 576 32.88 -16.98 -1.80
C ALA A 576 34.39 -17.29 -1.87
N LEU A 577 35.16 -16.64 -0.99
CA LEU A 577 36.62 -16.67 -0.96
C LEU A 577 37.12 -17.99 -0.34
N PRO A 578 38.00 -18.76 -1.01
CA PRO A 578 38.56 -19.99 -0.43
C PRO A 578 39.47 -19.67 0.75
N MET A 579 39.33 -20.42 1.84
CA MET A 579 40.20 -20.29 3.02
C MET A 579 41.33 -21.32 3.00
N THR A 580 42.49 -20.95 3.55
CA THR A 580 43.65 -21.83 3.68
C THR A 580 43.64 -22.50 5.05
N GLN A 581 43.70 -23.84 5.09
CA GLN A 581 43.77 -24.59 6.34
C GLN A 581 45.20 -24.67 6.90
N SER A 582 45.34 -24.45 8.20
CA SER A 582 46.54 -24.74 8.98
C SER A 582 46.14 -25.34 10.32
N GLY A 583 46.31 -26.66 10.48
CA GLY A 583 45.79 -27.40 11.64
C GLY A 583 44.26 -27.36 11.71
N SER A 584 43.72 -26.97 12.87
CA SER A 584 42.28 -26.79 13.13
C SER A 584 41.75 -25.39 12.78
N THR A 585 42.55 -24.59 12.07
CA THR A 585 42.27 -23.18 11.80
C THR A 585 42.27 -22.91 10.30
N TRP A 586 41.34 -22.08 9.84
CA TRP A 586 41.20 -21.65 8.45
C TRP A 586 41.37 -20.14 8.37
N THR A 587 42.15 -19.67 7.39
CA THR A 587 42.49 -18.24 7.26
C THR A 587 42.34 -17.74 5.83
N VAL A 588 41.84 -16.51 5.66
CA VAL A 588 41.88 -15.76 4.40
C VAL A 588 42.12 -14.27 4.67
N THR A 589 42.91 -13.62 3.81
CA THR A 589 43.15 -12.16 3.88
C THR A 589 42.58 -11.51 2.63
N VAL A 590 41.84 -10.41 2.80
CA VAL A 590 41.17 -9.68 1.72
C VAL A 590 41.26 -8.17 1.94
N ASN A 591 41.47 -7.41 0.86
CA ASN A 591 41.45 -5.94 0.94
C ASN A 591 40.00 -5.44 0.91
N LEU A 592 39.54 -4.84 2.01
CA LEU A 592 38.19 -4.29 2.16
C LEU A 592 38.24 -2.78 2.41
N PRO A 593 37.19 -2.00 2.10
CA PRO A 593 37.11 -0.59 2.49
C PRO A 593 37.31 -0.42 3.99
N GLN A 594 38.06 0.60 4.42
CA GLN A 594 38.32 0.86 5.84
C GLN A 594 37.05 1.28 6.60
N SER A 595 37.01 1.03 7.91
CA SER A 595 35.98 1.52 8.83
C SER A 595 34.52 1.22 8.39
N THR A 596 34.32 0.12 7.68
CA THR A 596 33.05 -0.24 7.03
C THR A 596 32.37 -1.38 7.77
N ALA A 597 31.08 -1.22 8.08
CA ALA A 597 30.28 -2.28 8.68
C ALA A 597 30.06 -3.43 7.68
N ILE A 598 30.36 -4.65 8.10
CA ILE A 598 30.26 -5.87 7.30
C ILE A 598 29.50 -6.95 8.06
N GLN A 599 28.80 -7.80 7.32
CA GLN A 599 28.30 -9.08 7.81
C GLN A 599 28.88 -10.22 6.96
N TYR A 600 29.12 -11.38 7.56
CA TYR A 600 29.71 -12.52 6.88
C TYR A 600 29.32 -13.87 7.52
N LYS A 601 29.58 -14.96 6.79
CA LYS A 601 29.50 -16.35 7.26
C LYS A 601 30.59 -17.21 6.65
N TYR A 602 30.91 -18.28 7.37
CA TYR A 602 31.68 -19.39 6.84
C TYR A 602 30.76 -20.38 6.12
N ILE A 603 31.23 -20.97 5.02
CA ILE A 603 30.50 -22.02 4.28
C ILE A 603 31.46 -23.15 3.91
N GLU A 604 30.95 -24.37 3.85
CA GLU A 604 31.66 -25.53 3.30
C GLU A 604 31.20 -25.74 1.84
N LYS A 605 32.08 -26.23 0.98
CA LYS A 605 31.69 -26.73 -0.35
C LYS A 605 32.22 -28.13 -0.57
N ASP A 606 31.36 -29.06 -0.99
CA ASP A 606 31.78 -30.40 -1.37
C ASP A 606 32.37 -30.46 -2.79
N SER A 607 32.89 -31.62 -3.17
CA SER A 607 33.46 -31.86 -4.51
C SER A 607 32.45 -31.80 -5.67
N SER A 608 31.15 -31.77 -5.36
CA SER A 608 30.05 -31.65 -6.32
C SER A 608 29.56 -30.21 -6.45
N GLY A 609 30.07 -29.29 -5.63
CA GLY A 609 29.66 -27.89 -5.58
C GLY A 609 28.47 -27.60 -4.65
N ASN A 610 28.02 -28.57 -3.85
CA ASN A 610 26.98 -28.34 -2.86
C ASN A 610 27.53 -27.45 -1.73
N VAL A 611 26.72 -26.47 -1.29
CA VAL A 611 27.12 -25.47 -0.29
C VAL A 611 26.42 -25.76 1.04
N THR A 612 27.19 -25.99 2.10
CA THR A 612 26.67 -26.07 3.47
C THR A 612 26.99 -24.77 4.20
N TRP A 613 25.97 -24.08 4.69
CA TRP A 613 26.12 -22.82 5.41
C TRP A 613 26.36 -23.05 6.91
N GLU A 614 27.20 -22.22 7.51
CA GLU A 614 27.30 -22.12 8.97
C GLU A 614 25.93 -21.80 9.61
N PRO A 615 25.52 -22.51 10.68
CA PRO A 615 24.27 -22.26 11.39
C PRO A 615 24.35 -21.02 12.30
N GLY A 616 23.19 -20.58 12.80
CA GLY A 616 23.07 -19.38 13.65
C GLY A 616 22.97 -18.07 12.84
N SER A 617 23.11 -16.94 13.53
CA SER A 617 23.08 -15.60 12.93
C SER A 617 24.33 -15.32 12.08
N ASN A 618 24.31 -14.23 11.30
CA ASN A 618 25.52 -13.75 10.60
C ASN A 618 26.53 -13.20 11.61
N HIS A 619 27.82 -13.46 11.37
CA HIS A 619 28.89 -12.71 12.03
C HIS A 619 28.83 -11.25 11.56
N SER A 620 29.15 -10.30 12.44
CA SER A 620 29.06 -8.87 12.18
C SER A 620 30.30 -8.16 12.74
N ALA A 621 30.94 -7.31 11.93
CA ALA A 621 32.14 -6.59 12.32
C ALA A 621 32.22 -5.22 11.63
N THR A 622 33.18 -4.40 12.05
CA THR A 622 33.61 -3.21 11.31
C THR A 622 35.05 -3.41 10.89
N THR A 623 35.37 -3.23 9.62
CA THR A 623 36.72 -3.40 9.08
C THR A 623 37.70 -2.39 9.70
N GLY A 624 38.97 -2.78 9.80
CA GLY A 624 40.01 -1.95 10.40
C GLY A 624 40.22 -0.60 9.71
N SER A 625 40.73 0.38 10.45
CA SER A 625 41.09 1.71 9.95
C SER A 625 42.58 1.84 9.55
N GLY A 626 43.36 0.76 9.72
CA GLY A 626 44.80 0.70 9.41
C GLY A 626 45.10 0.04 8.06
N ALA A 627 46.39 -0.22 7.82
CA ALA A 627 46.84 -0.93 6.61
C ALA A 627 46.53 -2.45 6.65
N ALA A 628 46.40 -3.03 7.84
CA ALA A 628 46.00 -4.42 8.07
C ALA A 628 45.23 -4.52 9.40
N ALA A 629 44.33 -5.52 9.48
CA ALA A 629 43.57 -5.87 10.67
C ALA A 629 43.20 -7.37 10.64
N SER A 630 42.61 -7.88 11.73
CA SER A 630 42.27 -9.30 11.85
C SER A 630 41.02 -9.54 12.69
N LEU A 631 40.19 -10.47 12.21
CA LEU A 631 39.02 -11.01 12.91
C LEU A 631 39.25 -12.49 13.21
N THR A 632 38.78 -12.97 14.37
CA THR A 632 39.01 -14.35 14.83
C THR A 632 37.75 -14.94 15.46
N ASP A 633 37.24 -16.00 14.83
CA ASP A 633 35.96 -16.61 15.12
C ASP A 633 36.10 -18.11 15.45
N SER A 634 35.01 -18.71 15.94
CA SER A 634 34.86 -20.17 16.07
C SER A 634 33.71 -20.63 15.16
N TYR A 635 33.91 -21.73 14.43
CA TYR A 635 32.92 -22.22 13.47
C TYR A 635 31.73 -22.85 14.21
N ASN A 636 30.51 -22.41 13.89
CA ASN A 636 29.29 -22.87 14.58
C ASN A 636 28.83 -24.30 14.20
N GLY A 637 29.61 -25.03 13.40
CA GLY A 637 29.32 -26.41 12.99
C GLY A 637 28.45 -26.52 11.74
N SER A 638 27.79 -27.66 11.55
CA SER A 638 26.98 -27.97 10.38
C SER A 638 25.73 -28.76 10.78
N SER A 639 24.59 -28.40 10.22
CA SER A 639 23.27 -28.98 10.55
C SER A 639 22.86 -30.08 9.57
N THR A 640 22.30 -31.18 10.07
CA THR A 640 21.61 -32.18 9.24
C THR A 640 20.49 -31.55 8.42
N SER A 641 20.46 -31.78 7.12
CA SER A 641 19.40 -31.31 6.22
C SER A 641 18.31 -32.36 5.98
N VAL A 642 17.07 -31.92 5.78
CA VAL A 642 15.94 -32.71 5.26
C VAL A 642 15.49 -32.17 3.91
N SER A 643 14.90 -33.03 3.07
CA SER A 643 14.44 -32.66 1.74
C SER A 643 12.97 -32.24 1.76
N GLU A 644 12.68 -30.95 1.77
CA GLU A 644 11.31 -30.44 1.64
C GLU A 644 10.90 -30.34 0.17
N THR A 645 9.68 -30.75 -0.16
CA THR A 645 9.11 -30.63 -1.51
C THR A 645 8.05 -29.54 -1.54
N PHE A 646 8.12 -28.66 -2.53
CA PHE A 646 7.20 -27.55 -2.75
C PHE A 646 6.33 -27.85 -3.97
N ASP A 647 5.02 -27.98 -3.77
CA ASP A 647 4.02 -28.28 -4.79
C ASP A 647 3.07 -27.07 -4.95
N ALA A 648 3.28 -26.27 -5.99
CA ALA A 648 2.45 -25.09 -6.29
C ALA A 648 1.45 -25.39 -7.43
N ASN A 649 0.15 -25.39 -7.11
CA ASN A 649 -0.90 -25.38 -8.12
C ASN A 649 -1.00 -23.97 -8.73
N ALA A 650 -0.46 -23.81 -9.93
CA ALA A 650 -0.31 -22.52 -10.60
C ALA A 650 -0.48 -22.67 -12.12
N THR A 651 -1.46 -21.95 -12.67
CA THR A 651 -1.58 -21.81 -14.13
C THR A 651 -0.55 -20.80 -14.65
N THR A 652 0.06 -21.15 -15.77
CA THR A 652 0.99 -20.26 -16.49
C THR A 652 0.67 -20.25 -17.99
N TRP A 653 1.23 -19.30 -18.71
CA TRP A 653 1.23 -19.26 -20.17
C TRP A 653 2.55 -19.80 -20.74
N TYR A 654 2.58 -20.10 -22.04
CA TYR A 654 3.74 -20.77 -22.67
C TYR A 654 5.02 -19.94 -22.60
N GLY A 655 5.96 -20.36 -21.74
CA GLY A 655 7.24 -19.69 -21.51
C GLY A 655 7.40 -19.12 -20.09
N GLN A 656 6.29 -18.90 -19.38
CA GLN A 656 6.29 -18.53 -17.97
C GLN A 656 6.50 -19.76 -17.08
N ASN A 657 7.43 -19.67 -16.12
CA ASN A 657 7.84 -20.77 -15.24
C ASN A 657 7.71 -20.40 -13.76
N VAL A 658 7.39 -21.37 -12.90
CA VAL A 658 7.23 -21.16 -11.44
C VAL A 658 8.52 -21.51 -10.68
N TYR A 659 8.82 -20.72 -9.66
CA TYR A 659 9.97 -20.87 -8.76
C TYR A 659 9.51 -20.68 -7.30
N VAL A 660 10.29 -21.18 -6.34
CA VAL A 660 10.15 -20.86 -4.91
C VAL A 660 11.36 -20.03 -4.43
N VAL A 661 11.09 -19.01 -3.62
CA VAL A 661 12.09 -18.13 -3.02
C VAL A 661 11.76 -17.92 -1.54
N GLY A 662 12.74 -17.69 -0.67
CA GLY A 662 12.47 -17.60 0.76
C GLY A 662 13.63 -17.14 1.62
N SER A 663 13.34 -17.07 2.92
CA SER A 663 14.22 -16.56 3.98
C SER A 663 15.48 -17.38 4.28
N LEU A 664 15.54 -18.65 3.86
CA LEU A 664 16.72 -19.50 4.02
C LEU A 664 17.69 -19.31 2.84
N PRO A 665 19.01 -19.49 3.03
CA PRO A 665 19.99 -19.39 1.94
C PRO A 665 19.75 -20.39 0.80
N ALA A 666 19.26 -21.60 1.14
CA ALA A 666 18.87 -22.63 0.16
C ALA A 666 17.60 -22.27 -0.64
N LEU A 667 16.84 -21.27 -0.20
CA LEU A 667 15.71 -20.66 -0.91
C LEU A 667 16.06 -19.25 -1.46
N GLY A 668 17.34 -18.90 -1.48
CA GLY A 668 17.84 -17.67 -2.12
C GLY A 668 17.84 -16.40 -1.27
N ASN A 669 17.50 -16.44 0.03
CA ASN A 669 17.42 -15.26 0.92
C ASN A 669 16.59 -14.11 0.32
N TRP A 670 15.37 -14.41 -0.15
CA TRP A 670 14.46 -13.50 -0.86
C TRP A 670 14.96 -12.90 -2.17
N ASN A 671 16.17 -13.23 -2.63
CA ASN A 671 16.68 -12.79 -3.93
C ASN A 671 16.09 -13.67 -5.05
N THR A 672 15.24 -13.09 -5.90
CA THR A 672 14.56 -13.77 -7.01
C THR A 672 15.52 -14.36 -8.04
N ALA A 673 16.72 -13.80 -8.20
CA ALA A 673 17.76 -14.36 -9.07
C ALA A 673 18.25 -15.73 -8.57
N ASN A 674 18.17 -15.97 -7.26
CA ASN A 674 18.57 -17.22 -6.60
C ASN A 674 17.38 -18.16 -6.28
N ALA A 675 16.16 -17.82 -6.75
CA ALA A 675 14.96 -18.64 -6.52
C ALA A 675 15.09 -20.02 -7.20
N VAL A 676 14.60 -21.06 -6.52
CA VAL A 676 14.69 -22.45 -6.98
C VAL A 676 13.60 -22.73 -8.03
N PRO A 677 13.94 -23.21 -9.25
CA PRO A 677 12.95 -23.55 -10.27
C PRO A 677 12.13 -24.78 -9.88
N LEU A 678 10.83 -24.73 -10.13
CA LEU A 678 9.92 -25.87 -9.99
C LEU A 678 9.67 -26.52 -11.37
N SER A 679 9.34 -27.82 -11.36
CA SER A 679 9.08 -28.61 -12.57
C SER A 679 7.59 -28.68 -12.89
N SER A 680 7.22 -28.38 -14.14
CA SER A 680 5.85 -28.52 -14.67
C SER A 680 5.47 -29.94 -15.09
N ALA A 681 6.24 -30.96 -14.71
CA ALA A 681 5.98 -32.36 -15.06
C ALA A 681 4.60 -32.88 -14.59
N ALA A 682 3.98 -32.23 -13.60
CA ALA A 682 2.66 -32.54 -13.05
C ALA A 682 1.63 -31.39 -13.29
N TYR A 683 1.82 -30.56 -14.32
CA TYR A 683 1.00 -29.37 -14.60
C TYR A 683 -0.53 -29.65 -14.50
N PRO A 684 -1.31 -28.82 -13.77
CA PRO A 684 -0.98 -27.47 -13.27
C PRO A 684 -0.19 -27.42 -11.96
N VAL A 685 0.24 -28.55 -11.39
CA VAL A 685 1.12 -28.57 -10.22
C VAL A 685 2.58 -28.44 -10.66
N TRP A 686 3.27 -27.48 -10.07
CA TRP A 686 4.71 -27.25 -10.22
C TRP A 686 5.42 -27.75 -8.98
N ALA A 687 6.32 -28.73 -9.14
CA ALA A 687 6.94 -29.44 -8.03
C ALA A 687 8.47 -29.28 -8.00
N GLY A 688 9.06 -29.09 -6.82
CA GLY A 688 10.52 -29.01 -6.66
C GLY A 688 10.97 -29.30 -5.22
N THR A 689 12.09 -30.01 -5.08
CA THR A 689 12.61 -30.45 -3.77
C THR A 689 13.89 -29.70 -3.40
N VAL A 690 13.98 -29.20 -2.18
CA VAL A 690 15.12 -28.44 -1.65
C VAL A 690 15.62 -29.07 -0.34
N ALA A 691 16.93 -29.26 -0.22
CA ALA A 691 17.55 -29.65 1.04
C ALA A 691 17.62 -28.42 1.98
N LEU A 692 16.85 -28.45 3.06
CA LEU A 692 16.77 -27.39 4.06
C LEU A 692 17.29 -27.91 5.41
N PRO A 693 17.85 -27.07 6.31
CA PRO A 693 18.25 -27.50 7.65
C PRO A 693 17.07 -28.11 8.41
N ALA A 694 17.26 -29.21 9.14
CA ALA A 694 16.21 -29.85 9.94
C ALA A 694 15.74 -28.97 11.12
N ASN A 695 14.51 -29.19 11.60
CA ASN A 695 13.91 -28.49 12.75
C ASN A 695 14.03 -26.95 12.70
N THR A 696 13.93 -26.37 11.50
CA THR A 696 14.21 -24.96 11.23
C THR A 696 12.97 -24.28 10.64
N ALA A 697 12.52 -23.21 11.30
CA ALA A 697 11.43 -22.38 10.82
C ALA A 697 11.90 -21.49 9.66
N PHE A 698 11.08 -21.36 8.62
CA PHE A 698 11.37 -20.55 7.46
C PHE A 698 10.11 -19.92 6.85
N GLN A 699 10.32 -18.79 6.21
CA GLN A 699 9.37 -18.15 5.32
C GLN A 699 9.74 -18.37 3.85
N TYR A 700 8.74 -18.46 2.96
CA TYR A 700 8.90 -18.60 1.52
C TYR A 700 7.74 -17.95 0.75
N LYS A 701 7.90 -17.79 -0.58
CA LYS A 701 6.86 -17.46 -1.55
C LYS A 701 7.13 -18.17 -2.87
N TYR A 702 6.08 -18.40 -3.64
CA TYR A 702 6.18 -18.71 -5.06
C TYR A 702 6.29 -17.43 -5.89
N ILE A 703 7.06 -17.51 -6.96
CA ILE A 703 7.17 -16.48 -8.00
C ILE A 703 7.02 -17.15 -9.38
N LYS A 704 6.38 -16.47 -10.33
CA LYS A 704 6.46 -16.82 -11.75
C LYS A 704 7.48 -15.90 -12.40
N LYS A 705 8.28 -16.46 -13.31
CA LYS A 705 9.19 -15.69 -14.16
C LYS A 705 8.78 -15.83 -15.61
N ASP A 706 8.62 -14.70 -16.27
CA ASP A 706 8.36 -14.63 -17.70
C ASP A 706 9.67 -14.80 -18.49
N PRO A 707 9.62 -15.12 -19.80
CA PRO A 707 10.80 -15.29 -20.66
C PRO A 707 11.74 -14.08 -20.73
N ASP A 708 11.27 -12.88 -20.41
CA ASP A 708 12.05 -11.64 -20.38
C ASP A 708 12.72 -11.36 -19.01
N GLY A 709 12.42 -12.19 -18.00
CA GLY A 709 12.92 -12.05 -16.63
C GLY A 709 11.99 -11.28 -15.68
N THR A 710 10.82 -10.81 -16.14
CA THR A 710 9.79 -10.21 -15.27
C THR A 710 9.35 -11.21 -14.21
N VAL A 711 9.18 -10.73 -12.96
CA VAL A 711 8.83 -11.58 -11.81
C VAL A 711 7.46 -11.19 -11.25
N GLU A 712 6.46 -12.05 -11.46
CA GLU A 712 5.18 -12.00 -10.75
C GLU A 712 5.37 -12.73 -9.41
N TRP A 713 5.19 -12.04 -8.29
CA TRP A 713 5.16 -12.68 -6.97
C TRP A 713 3.75 -13.14 -6.63
N GLU A 714 3.62 -14.23 -5.87
CA GLU A 714 2.31 -14.56 -5.31
C GLU A 714 1.88 -13.49 -4.29
N THR A 715 0.58 -13.18 -4.27
CA THR A 715 -0.01 -12.14 -3.42
C THR A 715 -0.12 -12.57 -1.95
N GLY A 716 -0.53 -11.64 -1.08
CA GLY A 716 -0.66 -11.87 0.37
C GLY A 716 0.68 -11.93 1.11
N ALA A 717 0.65 -12.36 2.37
CA ALA A 717 1.84 -12.48 3.22
C ALA A 717 2.83 -13.56 2.72
N ASN A 718 4.04 -13.58 3.27
CA ASN A 718 4.98 -14.69 3.09
C ASN A 718 4.38 -15.97 3.69
N ARG A 719 4.46 -17.09 2.97
CA ARG A 719 4.14 -18.41 3.52
C ARG A 719 5.16 -18.77 4.58
N THR A 720 4.75 -19.54 5.58
CA THR A 720 5.61 -20.00 6.68
C THR A 720 5.54 -21.52 6.83
N ALA A 721 6.67 -22.14 7.14
CA ALA A 721 6.78 -23.57 7.42
C ALA A 721 7.92 -23.82 8.42
N THR A 722 8.00 -25.03 8.95
CA THR A 722 9.13 -25.49 9.78
C THR A 722 9.48 -26.90 9.34
N THR A 723 10.76 -27.12 9.01
CA THR A 723 11.24 -28.45 8.59
C THR A 723 11.19 -29.45 9.73
N GLY A 724 10.93 -30.73 9.41
CA GLY A 724 10.92 -31.81 10.40
C GLY A 724 12.28 -32.47 10.64
N THR A 725 12.25 -33.64 11.29
CA THR A 725 13.35 -34.62 11.29
C THR A 725 13.37 -35.51 10.04
N SER A 726 12.35 -35.40 9.19
CA SER A 726 12.19 -36.02 7.88
C SER A 726 11.52 -35.02 6.95
N GLY A 727 11.78 -35.10 5.66
CA GLY A 727 11.19 -34.19 4.67
C GLY A 727 9.66 -34.35 4.55
N ALA A 728 8.99 -33.27 4.21
CA ALA A 728 7.56 -33.20 3.93
C ALA A 728 7.28 -32.62 2.54
N THR A 729 5.99 -32.48 2.22
CA THR A 729 5.50 -31.80 1.01
C THR A 729 4.59 -30.65 1.42
N LEU A 730 4.90 -29.45 0.93
CA LEU A 730 4.12 -28.23 1.10
C LEU A 730 3.26 -28.03 -0.14
N GLY A 731 1.97 -28.34 0.00
CA GLY A 731 0.97 -28.23 -1.07
C GLY A 731 0.22 -26.89 -1.00
N ASP A 732 0.42 -26.05 -2.01
CA ASP A 732 -0.06 -24.67 -2.07
C ASP A 732 -0.80 -24.37 -3.39
N SER A 733 -1.61 -23.30 -3.39
CA SER A 733 -2.26 -22.76 -4.58
C SER A 733 -1.88 -21.29 -4.78
N TRP A 734 -1.57 -20.92 -6.03
CA TRP A 734 -1.18 -19.56 -6.40
C TRP A 734 -2.20 -18.50 -5.96
N ASN A 735 -1.74 -17.39 -5.39
CA ASN A 735 -2.56 -16.28 -4.88
C ASN A 735 -3.68 -16.68 -3.90
N THR A 736 -3.65 -17.91 -3.37
CA THR A 736 -4.56 -18.35 -2.31
C THR A 736 -3.88 -18.06 -0.98
N ALA A 737 -4.39 -17.06 -0.27
CA ALA A 737 -3.93 -16.74 1.08
C ALA A 737 -4.16 -17.94 2.01
N ALA A 738 -3.19 -18.23 2.89
CA ALA A 738 -3.30 -19.28 3.90
C ALA A 738 -4.20 -18.82 5.06
N THR A 739 -5.49 -18.57 4.78
CA THR A 739 -6.40 -17.82 5.68
C THR A 739 -7.74 -18.51 5.95
N SER A 740 -8.03 -19.69 5.39
CA SER A 740 -9.08 -20.55 5.96
C SER A 740 -8.56 -21.14 7.27
N PRO A 741 -9.08 -20.76 8.45
CA PRO A 741 -8.59 -21.32 9.71
C PRO A 741 -8.78 -22.83 9.73
N VAL A 742 -7.78 -23.58 10.19
CA VAL A 742 -7.89 -25.02 10.35
C VAL A 742 -8.71 -25.29 11.61
N GLY A 743 -9.84 -25.98 11.46
CA GLY A 743 -10.63 -26.43 12.59
C GLY A 743 -9.92 -27.57 13.32
N VAL A 744 -9.33 -27.30 14.49
CA VAL A 744 -8.71 -28.31 15.34
C VAL A 744 -9.67 -28.71 16.44
N THR A 745 -10.20 -29.93 16.36
CA THR A 745 -11.03 -30.51 17.41
C THR A 745 -10.15 -31.29 18.38
N PHE A 746 -10.23 -30.95 19.66
CA PHE A 746 -9.53 -31.59 20.77
C PHE A 746 -10.51 -32.49 21.51
N ASP A 747 -10.49 -33.79 21.23
CA ASP A 747 -11.30 -34.82 21.90
C ASP A 747 -10.42 -35.57 22.92
N GLU A 748 -10.65 -35.33 24.22
CA GLU A 748 -9.85 -35.89 25.31
C GLU A 748 -10.68 -36.85 26.19
N THR A 749 -10.22 -38.09 26.32
CA THR A 749 -10.94 -39.13 27.07
C THR A 749 -10.55 -39.13 28.55
N LYS A 750 -11.38 -38.47 29.38
CA LYS A 750 -11.13 -38.31 30.82
C LYS A 750 -12.36 -38.50 31.69
N SER A 751 -12.34 -39.53 32.54
CA SER A 751 -13.27 -39.62 33.69
C SER A 751 -12.91 -38.60 34.77
N THR A 752 -13.90 -37.86 35.26
CA THR A 752 -13.76 -36.86 36.33
C THR A 752 -14.75 -37.11 37.48
N VAL A 753 -14.59 -36.42 38.60
CA VAL A 753 -15.60 -36.38 39.68
C VAL A 753 -16.41 -35.08 39.60
N THR A 754 -17.57 -35.05 40.26
CA THR A 754 -18.44 -33.86 40.31
C THR A 754 -17.66 -32.62 40.78
N GLY A 755 -17.73 -31.54 40.00
CA GLY A 755 -17.02 -30.28 40.26
C GLY A 755 -15.64 -30.17 39.60
N GLN A 756 -15.22 -31.14 38.78
CA GLN A 756 -14.03 -31.06 37.93
C GLN A 756 -14.41 -30.87 36.45
N HIS A 757 -13.72 -29.95 35.78
CA HIS A 757 -13.84 -29.67 34.35
C HIS A 757 -12.49 -29.83 33.64
N VAL A 758 -12.51 -30.29 32.39
CA VAL A 758 -11.31 -30.46 31.54
C VAL A 758 -11.15 -29.25 30.63
N TYR A 759 -9.91 -28.79 30.47
CA TYR A 759 -9.52 -27.65 29.62
C TYR A 759 -8.29 -28.03 28.79
N VAL A 760 -8.07 -27.33 27.67
CA VAL A 760 -6.82 -27.40 26.88
C VAL A 760 -6.08 -26.07 26.95
N VAL A 761 -4.75 -26.15 27.08
CA VAL A 761 -3.84 -24.99 27.18
C VAL A 761 -2.54 -25.29 26.42
N GLY A 762 -1.86 -24.29 25.88
CA GLY A 762 -0.78 -24.51 24.93
C GLY A 762 0.02 -23.27 24.54
N SER A 763 0.98 -23.45 23.63
CA SER A 763 2.05 -22.47 23.33
C SER A 763 1.65 -21.28 22.47
N ILE A 764 0.39 -21.20 22.03
CA ILE A 764 -0.13 -20.14 21.14
C ILE A 764 -1.28 -19.37 21.80
N GLY A 765 -1.60 -18.18 21.28
CA GLY A 765 -2.64 -17.31 21.84
C GLY A 765 -4.03 -17.95 21.88
N ALA A 766 -4.39 -18.73 20.85
CA ALA A 766 -5.63 -19.50 20.80
C ALA A 766 -5.73 -20.60 21.89
N LEU A 767 -4.63 -20.91 22.57
CA LEU A 767 -4.54 -21.87 23.67
C LEU A 767 -4.00 -21.23 24.96
N GLY A 768 -4.07 -19.90 25.09
CA GLY A 768 -3.78 -19.18 26.34
C GLY A 768 -2.30 -19.04 26.70
N PHE A 769 -1.34 -19.37 25.84
CA PHE A 769 0.12 -19.25 26.11
C PHE A 769 0.56 -19.92 27.44
N TRP A 770 0.15 -21.17 27.66
CA TRP A 770 0.41 -21.97 28.87
C TRP A 770 -0.16 -21.41 30.19
N ASP A 771 -0.97 -20.35 30.16
CA ASP A 771 -1.63 -19.76 31.33
C ASP A 771 -2.94 -20.53 31.67
N PRO A 772 -3.03 -21.23 32.82
CA PRO A 772 -4.23 -21.97 33.20
C PRO A 772 -5.48 -21.10 33.37
N THR A 773 -5.31 -19.79 33.64
CA THR A 773 -6.43 -18.85 33.77
C THR A 773 -7.06 -18.50 32.42
N LYS A 774 -6.38 -18.84 31.32
CA LYS A 774 -6.80 -18.64 29.92
C LYS A 774 -6.99 -19.96 29.17
N ALA A 775 -7.01 -21.09 29.89
CA ALA A 775 -7.23 -22.39 29.28
C ALA A 775 -8.64 -22.51 28.71
N ILE A 776 -8.77 -23.17 27.55
CA ILE A 776 -10.03 -23.29 26.83
C ILE A 776 -10.86 -24.44 27.43
N PRO A 777 -12.10 -24.22 27.87
CA PRO A 777 -12.95 -25.27 28.42
C PRO A 777 -13.37 -26.28 27.34
N LEU A 778 -13.37 -27.57 27.69
CA LEU A 778 -13.95 -28.62 26.85
C LEU A 778 -15.38 -28.93 27.31
N SER A 779 -16.24 -29.26 26.35
CA SER A 779 -17.62 -29.69 26.58
C SER A 779 -17.68 -31.17 26.97
N SER A 780 -18.41 -31.48 28.04
CA SER A 780 -18.66 -32.86 28.49
C SER A 780 -19.86 -33.53 27.82
N ALA A 781 -20.34 -32.99 26.68
CA ALA A 781 -21.55 -33.49 26.01
C ALA A 781 -21.48 -34.98 25.61
N ASN A 782 -20.26 -35.48 25.35
CA ASN A 782 -19.97 -36.86 24.95
C ASN A 782 -19.22 -37.65 26.04
N TYR A 783 -19.42 -37.31 27.32
CA TYR A 783 -18.70 -37.91 28.46
C TYR A 783 -18.63 -39.45 28.40
N PRO A 784 -17.46 -40.09 28.57
CA PRO A 784 -16.21 -39.55 29.15
C PRO A 784 -15.29 -38.80 28.16
N VAL A 785 -15.72 -38.57 26.91
CA VAL A 785 -14.98 -37.70 25.98
C VAL A 785 -15.37 -36.25 26.23
N TRP A 786 -14.36 -35.43 26.45
CA TRP A 786 -14.44 -33.98 26.53
C TRP A 786 -14.01 -33.40 25.18
N SER A 787 -14.74 -32.44 24.62
CA SER A 787 -14.51 -31.96 23.25
C SER A 787 -14.57 -30.44 23.13
N THR A 788 -13.68 -29.85 22.32
CA THR A 788 -13.79 -28.47 21.85
C THR A 788 -13.16 -28.31 20.47
N THR A 789 -13.67 -27.42 19.63
CA THR A 789 -13.10 -27.12 18.29
C THR A 789 -12.62 -25.68 18.25
N LEU A 790 -11.37 -25.48 17.85
CA LEU A 790 -10.73 -24.18 17.73
C LEU A 790 -10.30 -23.90 16.29
N SER A 791 -10.57 -22.68 15.82
CA SER A 791 -10.04 -22.16 14.56
C SER A 791 -8.59 -21.73 14.77
N ILE A 792 -7.64 -22.56 14.35
CA ILE A 792 -6.20 -22.29 14.46
C ILE A 792 -5.65 -21.90 13.08
N THR A 793 -4.77 -20.90 13.03
CA THR A 793 -4.11 -20.45 11.80
C THR A 793 -3.48 -21.62 11.03
N PRO A 794 -3.55 -21.67 9.69
CA PRO A 794 -2.86 -22.70 8.90
C PRO A 794 -1.36 -22.78 9.14
N ASN A 795 -0.75 -23.94 8.84
CA ASN A 795 0.70 -24.20 8.93
C ASN A 795 1.34 -23.81 10.28
N THR A 796 0.56 -23.78 11.36
CA THR A 796 0.97 -23.30 12.68
C THR A 796 1.33 -24.48 13.56
N TYR A 797 2.62 -24.57 13.91
CA TYR A 797 3.09 -25.45 14.98
C TYR A 797 2.66 -24.89 16.34
N PHE A 798 2.12 -25.75 17.18
CA PHE A 798 1.89 -25.47 18.58
C PHE A 798 2.05 -26.70 19.46
N GLU A 799 2.46 -26.47 20.69
CA GLU A 799 2.41 -27.47 21.76
C GLU A 799 1.18 -27.25 22.64
N TYR A 800 0.65 -28.32 23.23
CA TYR A 800 -0.51 -28.27 24.11
C TYR A 800 -0.49 -29.37 25.18
N LYS A 801 -1.30 -29.15 26.22
CA LYS A 801 -1.67 -30.14 27.24
C LYS A 801 -3.12 -29.95 27.68
N TYR A 802 -3.70 -31.03 28.19
CA TYR A 802 -4.94 -30.97 28.96
C TYR A 802 -4.68 -30.72 30.44
N ILE A 803 -5.59 -29.96 31.06
CA ILE A 803 -5.63 -29.69 32.49
C ILE A 803 -7.04 -29.97 33.04
N VAL A 804 -7.12 -30.36 34.31
CA VAL A 804 -8.37 -30.42 35.08
C VAL A 804 -8.34 -29.28 36.09
N ILE A 805 -9.42 -28.50 36.15
CA ILE A 805 -9.63 -27.50 37.20
C ILE A 805 -10.81 -27.96 38.07
N ASP A 806 -10.63 -27.94 39.39
CA ASP A 806 -11.69 -28.25 40.36
C ASP A 806 -12.48 -27.01 40.80
N SER A 807 -13.54 -27.22 41.59
CA SER A 807 -14.42 -26.15 42.07
C SER A 807 -13.78 -25.18 43.07
N ALA A 808 -12.56 -25.44 43.53
CA ALA A 808 -11.74 -24.52 44.32
C ALA A 808 -10.66 -23.81 43.48
N GLY A 809 -10.58 -24.08 42.18
CA GLY A 809 -9.60 -23.52 41.26
C GLY A 809 -8.25 -24.25 41.22
N ASN A 810 -8.13 -25.43 41.83
CA ASN A 810 -6.86 -26.17 41.79
C ASN A 810 -6.65 -26.80 40.41
N VAL A 811 -5.47 -26.58 39.83
CA VAL A 811 -5.10 -27.06 38.49
C VAL A 811 -4.28 -28.35 38.56
N THR A 812 -4.77 -29.40 37.91
CA THR A 812 -4.05 -30.68 37.70
C THR A 812 -3.70 -30.83 36.23
N TRP A 813 -2.43 -30.95 35.90
CA TRP A 813 -1.95 -31.14 34.51
C TRP A 813 -1.83 -32.62 34.14
N GLU A 814 -1.98 -32.95 32.85
CA GLU A 814 -1.62 -34.28 32.35
C GLU A 814 -0.09 -34.54 32.45
N SER A 815 0.29 -35.80 32.62
CA SER A 815 1.67 -36.22 32.83
C SER A 815 2.50 -36.25 31.53
N GLY A 816 3.80 -36.53 31.65
CA GLY A 816 4.71 -36.68 30.52
C GLY A 816 5.03 -35.39 29.75
N ALA A 817 5.59 -35.56 28.54
CA ALA A 817 5.93 -34.45 27.65
C ALA A 817 4.69 -33.81 26.99
N ASN A 818 4.84 -32.56 26.57
CA ASN A 818 3.83 -31.80 25.83
C ASN A 818 3.39 -32.56 24.57
N ARG A 819 2.12 -32.39 24.19
CA ARG A 819 1.63 -32.80 22.88
C ARG A 819 1.98 -31.71 21.88
N ALA A 820 2.09 -32.05 20.60
CA ALA A 820 2.40 -31.08 19.54
C ALA A 820 1.57 -31.38 18.28
N LEU A 821 1.19 -30.33 17.57
CA LEU A 821 0.54 -30.40 16.25
C LEU A 821 1.05 -29.26 15.37
N THR A 822 1.22 -29.51 14.08
CA THR A 822 1.24 -28.46 13.06
C THR A 822 -0.07 -28.56 12.27
N THR A 823 -0.83 -27.46 12.17
CA THR A 823 -2.03 -27.41 11.32
C THR A 823 -1.67 -27.52 9.84
N GLY A 824 -2.57 -28.06 9.02
CA GLY A 824 -2.39 -28.08 7.56
C GLY A 824 -2.58 -26.69 6.92
N SER A 825 -2.53 -26.64 5.58
CA SER A 825 -2.77 -25.40 4.82
C SER A 825 -4.26 -25.01 4.74
N SER A 826 -5.17 -25.95 4.98
CA SER A 826 -6.63 -25.75 5.12
C SER A 826 -7.30 -27.00 5.73
N GLY A 827 -8.61 -26.93 5.99
CA GLY A 827 -9.43 -28.09 6.41
C GLY A 827 -9.67 -28.19 7.92
N ALA A 828 -9.82 -29.41 8.42
CA ALA A 828 -10.03 -29.69 9.83
C ALA A 828 -9.33 -30.98 10.27
N VAL A 829 -8.99 -31.09 11.54
CA VAL A 829 -8.31 -32.24 12.15
C VAL A 829 -8.88 -32.50 13.55
N THR A 830 -9.15 -33.77 13.86
CA THR A 830 -9.62 -34.21 15.18
C THR A 830 -8.54 -35.00 15.91
N LEU A 831 -8.08 -34.48 17.03
CA LEU A 831 -7.15 -35.10 17.96
C LEU A 831 -7.94 -35.98 18.93
N ASN A 832 -7.76 -37.29 18.85
CA ASN A 832 -8.45 -38.27 19.71
C ASN A 832 -7.49 -38.71 20.82
N ASP A 833 -7.38 -37.88 21.84
CA ASP A 833 -6.43 -38.01 22.95
C ASP A 833 -7.01 -38.80 24.14
N ASN A 834 -6.08 -39.31 24.94
CA ASN A 834 -6.33 -39.97 26.22
C ASN A 834 -5.35 -39.41 27.25
N TRP A 835 -5.84 -39.14 28.46
CA TRP A 835 -5.09 -38.54 29.55
C TRP A 835 -3.81 -39.30 29.92
N LYS A 836 -2.71 -38.55 30.11
CA LYS A 836 -1.40 -39.05 30.56
C LYS A 836 -1.19 -38.94 32.07
#